data_AF-A0A372J3Z0-F1
#
_entry.id   AF-A0A372J3Z0-F1
#
_cell.length_a   1.000
_cell.length_b   1.000
_cell.length_c   1.000
_cell.angle_alpha   90.00
_cell.angle_beta   90.00
_cell.angle_gamma   90.00
#
_symmetry.space_group_name_H-M   'P 1'
#
loop_
_entity.id
_entity.type
_entity.pdbx_description
1 polymer ?
#
loop_
_entity_poly.entity_id
_entity_poly.type
_entity_poly.pdbx_seq_one_letter_code
_entity_poly.pdbx_strand_id
1 'polypeptide(L)'
;MRRLLRLAVGLVVAAAAVAVPVLGPDPAGTTRAADLQYFDPGNIISDAVFWDALAMDAPAIQAFLEAKGARCVRGTDGSPCLKDHVQDTVTRAADDLCDGYQGAARESAATIIAKVARSCSTNPRVLLVLLQKEQGLVTGTNPSATRYQKATGFACPDTAPCDLLYAGFVNQLYSAARQYQRYAAQPTSYGYRAGRVNSILYHPKATCGRSDVYIVNQATAGLYNYTPYRPNQAALTAGYGTGDSCSSYGNRNFWNYFTDWFGSTQSVGGSAIWTRYTSSGGATGPLGEVSSALVCGLLHGGCYQRFAGGSVYWSPGSGAWIVPGGPFRDRYRALGYETAGVGYPLMDVVCGLAGGGCYQIYQGAALYAATAGGPAWMVRGDIRKRWARTGSENGPLGYPTADESCGMRGGGCLSPFEHGVVVWTAQSGARVVSGDIAERWRLLRREAGLGYPLHDTICGLAGGGCYQQFERGSIYWSPATGAHPVYGGIRTAWQAAGAEWGALGYPLGGETCGLPSGGCRQEFSGGTISWTGSRAFVLRGPVRDRWRALGAEGGLLGYPTTDTRCGLADGGCYQVFDGGSVYWTERTGAQVVRGGIRTAWVATGWEWGTLGYPTGEEAYGLPGGGSSQSFVRGTVLWSPATGAQPVTAPFLEAWTAAGGVSGPLGYPLEPARTVEGGLRQRFQGGTLTYSRASGQVTGP
;
A
#
# COMPACT_ATOMS: atom_id res chain seq x y z
N MET A 1 -12.01 53.74 37.31
CA MET A 1 -11.69 54.47 36.06
C MET A 1 -11.98 53.53 34.89
N ARG A 2 -13.09 53.74 34.15
CA ARG A 2 -13.08 54.20 32.73
C ARG A 2 -12.16 53.35 31.84
N ARG A 3 -12.57 52.65 30.78
CA ARG A 3 -13.80 52.60 29.98
C ARG A 3 -13.79 51.28 29.18
N LEU A 4 -14.98 50.70 29.00
CA LEU A 4 -15.29 49.71 27.97
C LEU A 4 -15.00 50.27 26.57
N LEU A 5 -14.28 49.54 25.73
CA LEU A 5 -14.30 49.73 24.28
C LEU A 5 -15.08 48.58 23.65
N ARG A 6 -16.28 48.93 23.18
CA ARG A 6 -17.06 48.16 22.22
C ARG A 6 -16.32 48.23 20.88
N LEU A 7 -16.00 47.08 20.28
CA LEU A 7 -15.65 47.00 18.87
C LEU A 7 -16.70 46.16 18.17
N ALA A 8 -17.42 46.84 17.28
CA ALA A 8 -18.48 46.31 16.46
C ALA A 8 -17.93 45.27 15.49
N VAL A 9 -18.64 44.15 15.38
CA VAL A 9 -18.47 43.16 14.30
C VAL A 9 -19.04 43.80 13.03
N GLY A 10 -18.15 44.40 12.23
CA GLY A 10 -18.44 44.81 10.86
C GLY A 10 -18.27 43.61 9.94
N LEU A 11 -19.39 43.04 9.50
CA LEU A 11 -19.44 41.96 8.52
C LEU A 11 -19.14 42.56 7.13
N VAL A 12 -17.88 42.54 6.72
CA VAL A 12 -17.48 42.87 5.35
C VAL A 12 -17.62 41.60 4.51
N VAL A 13 -18.74 41.50 3.78
CA VAL A 13 -18.87 40.55 2.68
C VAL A 13 -18.01 41.08 1.53
N ALA A 14 -16.75 40.64 1.47
CA ALA A 14 -15.91 40.83 0.30
C ALA A 14 -16.40 39.87 -0.79
N ALA A 15 -17.24 40.36 -1.70
CA ALA A 15 -17.53 39.68 -2.95
C ALA A 15 -16.24 39.65 -3.78
N ALA A 16 -15.48 38.56 -3.67
CA ALA A 16 -14.39 38.27 -4.58
C ALA A 16 -15.01 37.98 -5.95
N ALA A 17 -15.06 39.00 -6.80
CA ALA A 17 -15.28 38.82 -8.22
C ALA A 17 -14.14 37.94 -8.75
N VAL A 18 -14.46 36.67 -9.03
CA VAL A 18 -13.58 35.79 -9.78
C VAL A 18 -13.46 36.41 -11.17
N ALA A 19 -12.38 37.13 -11.41
CA ALA A 19 -11.97 37.49 -12.75
C ALA A 19 -11.63 36.17 -13.46
N VAL A 20 -12.60 35.63 -14.18
CA VAL A 20 -12.36 34.62 -15.20
C VAL A 20 -11.43 35.29 -16.22
N PRO A 21 -10.19 34.81 -16.41
CA PRO A 21 -9.38 35.35 -17.49
C PRO A 21 -10.11 34.97 -18.78
N VAL A 22 -10.67 35.98 -19.45
CA VAL A 22 -11.07 35.84 -20.85
C VAL A 22 -9.78 35.53 -21.59
N LEU A 23 -9.60 34.26 -21.95
CA LEU A 23 -8.57 33.84 -22.88
C LEU A 23 -8.77 34.69 -24.14
N GLY A 24 -7.86 35.65 -24.35
CA GLY A 24 -7.74 36.30 -25.64
C GLY A 24 -7.44 35.23 -26.71
N PRO A 25 -7.75 35.50 -27.98
CA PRO A 25 -7.36 34.59 -29.06
C PRO A 25 -5.85 34.34 -28.98
N ASP A 26 -5.46 33.07 -29.00
CA ASP A 26 -4.06 32.65 -29.03
C ASP A 26 -3.27 33.47 -30.07
N PRO A 27 -2.09 34.01 -29.72
CA PRO A 27 -1.24 34.65 -30.73
C PRO A 27 -0.88 33.59 -31.76
N ALA A 28 -1.15 33.91 -33.03
CA ALA A 28 -0.97 33.04 -34.19
C ALA A 28 0.32 32.21 -34.07
N GLY A 29 0.14 30.90 -33.86
CA GLY A 29 1.23 29.94 -33.85
C GLY A 29 2.03 30.05 -35.15
N THR A 30 3.34 30.19 -35.03
CA THR A 30 4.28 29.99 -36.13
C THR A 30 3.95 28.67 -36.83
N THR A 31 3.42 28.73 -38.05
CA THR A 31 3.10 27.57 -38.86
C THR A 31 4.39 26.83 -39.19
N ARG A 32 4.68 25.76 -38.44
CA ARG A 32 5.68 24.75 -38.82
C ARG A 32 5.07 23.92 -39.94
N ALA A 33 5.80 23.73 -41.04
CA ALA A 33 5.36 22.89 -42.14
C ALA A 33 5.03 21.46 -41.66
N ALA A 34 4.01 20.86 -42.24
CA ALA A 34 3.53 19.51 -41.98
C ALA A 34 4.69 18.50 -42.02
N ASP A 35 4.89 17.81 -40.91
CA ASP A 35 6.01 16.87 -40.75
C ASP A 35 5.55 15.44 -41.00
N LEU A 36 5.53 15.06 -42.28
CA LEU A 36 4.98 13.79 -42.79
C LEU A 36 5.62 12.53 -42.19
N GLN A 37 6.70 12.65 -41.41
CA GLN A 37 7.23 11.53 -40.63
C GLN A 37 6.21 10.99 -39.60
N TYR A 38 5.23 11.80 -39.21
CA TYR A 38 4.16 11.42 -38.30
C TYR A 38 2.87 10.95 -39.00
N PHE A 39 2.90 10.79 -40.32
CA PHE A 39 1.78 10.20 -41.06
C PHE A 39 1.65 8.72 -40.72
N ASP A 40 0.58 8.37 -40.00
CA ASP A 40 0.20 6.97 -39.76
C ASP A 40 -0.87 6.54 -40.78
N PRO A 41 -0.57 5.59 -41.69
CA PRO A 41 -1.57 5.10 -42.63
C PRO A 41 -2.75 4.40 -41.97
N GLY A 42 -2.59 3.88 -40.73
CA GLY A 42 -3.66 3.25 -39.96
C GLY A 42 -4.51 4.24 -39.16
N ASN A 43 -4.04 5.47 -38.97
CA ASN A 43 -4.69 6.52 -38.18
C ASN A 43 -4.42 7.92 -38.78
N ILE A 44 -4.94 8.17 -39.98
CA ILE A 44 -4.74 9.45 -40.68
C ILE A 44 -5.29 10.61 -39.84
N ILE A 45 -6.43 10.38 -39.19
CA ILE A 45 -7.11 11.32 -38.28
C ILE A 45 -7.94 10.52 -37.27
N SER A 46 -7.93 10.95 -36.01
CA SER A 46 -8.72 10.29 -34.96
C SER A 46 -10.21 10.56 -35.11
N ASP A 47 -11.06 9.60 -34.71
CA ASP A 47 -12.51 9.79 -34.64
C ASP A 47 -12.87 11.03 -33.79
N ALA A 48 -12.18 11.22 -32.66
CA ALA A 48 -12.41 12.37 -31.78
C ALA A 48 -12.21 13.72 -32.47
N VAL A 49 -11.25 13.83 -33.40
CA VAL A 49 -11.04 15.06 -34.19
C VAL A 49 -11.98 15.09 -35.38
N PHE A 50 -12.18 13.99 -36.10
CA PHE A 50 -12.97 13.95 -37.33
C PHE A 50 -14.45 14.27 -37.11
N TRP A 51 -15.01 13.81 -35.99
CA TRP A 51 -16.43 13.97 -35.65
C TRP A 51 -16.72 15.16 -34.71
N ASP A 52 -15.71 16.01 -34.43
CA ASP A 52 -15.90 17.22 -33.63
C ASP A 52 -16.58 18.35 -34.44
N ALA A 53 -17.90 18.27 -34.54
CA ALA A 53 -18.73 19.24 -35.27
C ALA A 53 -18.69 20.68 -34.72
N LEU A 54 -18.14 20.87 -33.52
CA LEU A 54 -18.05 22.16 -32.85
C LEU A 54 -16.64 22.76 -32.90
N ALA A 55 -15.69 22.10 -33.57
CA ALA A 55 -14.30 22.53 -33.66
C ALA A 55 -14.09 23.94 -34.26
N MET A 56 -15.03 24.43 -35.06
CA MET A 56 -15.08 25.82 -35.56
C MET A 56 -16.53 26.26 -35.77
N ASP A 57 -16.86 27.47 -35.34
CA ASP A 57 -18.14 28.10 -35.64
C ASP A 57 -18.08 28.94 -36.93
N ALA A 58 -19.22 29.47 -37.39
CA ALA A 58 -19.29 30.22 -38.63
C ALA A 58 -18.36 31.46 -38.66
N PRO A 59 -18.28 32.30 -37.60
CA PRO A 59 -17.31 33.40 -37.56
C PRO A 59 -15.85 32.94 -37.69
N ALA A 60 -15.45 31.88 -36.98
CA ALA A 60 -14.08 31.35 -37.07
C ALA A 60 -13.78 30.79 -38.47
N ILE A 61 -14.75 30.13 -39.11
CA ILE A 61 -14.61 29.64 -40.50
C ILE A 61 -14.48 30.83 -41.46
N GLN A 62 -15.28 31.88 -41.29
CA GLN A 62 -15.21 33.06 -42.14
C GLN A 62 -13.83 33.73 -42.06
N ALA A 63 -13.32 33.97 -40.85
CA ALA A 63 -11.98 34.53 -40.65
C ALA A 63 -10.88 33.65 -41.28
N PHE A 64 -11.01 32.32 -41.16
CA PHE A 64 -10.09 31.38 -41.80
C PHE A 64 -10.10 31.50 -43.33
N LEU A 65 -11.30 31.56 -43.94
CA LEU A 65 -11.46 31.71 -45.39
C LEU A 65 -10.90 33.05 -45.90
N GLU A 66 -11.10 34.13 -45.15
CA GLU A 66 -10.54 35.44 -45.46
C GLU A 66 -9.02 35.43 -45.46
N ALA A 67 -8.41 34.80 -44.45
CA ALA A 67 -6.97 34.68 -44.32
C ALA A 67 -6.36 33.79 -45.43
N LYS A 68 -6.87 32.57 -45.62
CA LYS A 68 -6.33 31.62 -46.61
C LYS A 68 -6.64 32.00 -48.05
N GLY A 69 -7.81 32.60 -48.27
CA GLY A 69 -8.28 33.10 -49.56
C GLY A 69 -7.92 34.56 -49.83
N ALA A 70 -7.00 35.16 -49.05
CA ALA A 70 -6.66 36.59 -49.17
C ALA A 70 -6.24 36.99 -50.61
N ARG A 71 -5.54 36.09 -51.32
CA ARG A 71 -5.07 36.29 -52.70
C ARG A 71 -6.12 35.99 -53.77
N CYS A 72 -7.30 35.50 -53.38
CA CYS A 72 -8.34 35.20 -54.33
C CYS A 72 -8.98 36.47 -54.90
N VAL A 73 -9.19 36.46 -56.21
CA VAL A 73 -9.98 37.45 -56.94
C VAL A 73 -11.15 36.76 -57.62
N ARG A 74 -12.16 37.54 -58.01
CA ARG A 74 -13.33 37.02 -58.72
C ARG A 74 -12.92 36.25 -59.97
N GLY A 75 -13.55 35.10 -60.17
CA GLY A 75 -13.29 34.22 -61.29
C GLY A 75 -13.52 34.90 -62.64
N THR A 76 -12.85 34.44 -63.69
CA THR A 76 -13.06 34.94 -65.06
C THR A 76 -14.49 34.76 -65.56
N ASP A 77 -15.23 33.79 -65.01
CA ASP A 77 -16.66 33.54 -65.27
C ASP A 77 -17.60 34.31 -64.31
N GLY A 78 -17.05 35.22 -63.50
CA GLY A 78 -17.79 35.97 -62.51
C GLY A 78 -18.08 35.20 -61.21
N SER A 79 -17.50 34.01 -61.00
CA SER A 79 -17.66 33.28 -59.73
C SER A 79 -16.99 34.00 -58.57
N PRO A 80 -17.65 34.16 -57.40
CA PRO A 80 -17.02 34.77 -56.23
C PRO A 80 -15.93 33.87 -55.64
N CYS A 81 -14.99 34.48 -54.91
CA CYS A 81 -14.09 33.76 -54.02
C CYS A 81 -14.86 33.05 -52.91
N LEU A 82 -14.32 31.96 -52.37
CA LEU A 82 -15.03 31.18 -51.35
C LEU A 82 -15.36 32.03 -50.10
N LYS A 83 -14.45 32.93 -49.70
CA LYS A 83 -14.66 33.90 -48.61
C LYS A 83 -15.82 34.88 -48.85
N ASP A 84 -16.16 35.13 -50.13
CA ASP A 84 -17.20 36.08 -50.56
C ASP A 84 -18.43 35.35 -51.12
N HIS A 85 -18.44 34.01 -51.11
CA HIS A 85 -19.50 33.22 -51.71
C HIS A 85 -20.75 33.26 -50.83
N VAL A 86 -21.88 33.51 -51.49
CA VAL A 86 -23.20 33.61 -50.87
C VAL A 86 -24.20 32.85 -51.73
N GLN A 87 -25.07 32.07 -51.10
CA GLN A 87 -26.08 31.26 -51.78
C GLN A 87 -27.38 31.22 -50.97
N ASP A 88 -28.53 31.20 -51.65
CA ASP A 88 -29.82 30.82 -51.03
C ASP A 88 -29.86 29.30 -50.88
N THR A 89 -30.13 28.83 -49.67
CA THR A 89 -30.18 27.40 -49.34
C THR A 89 -31.61 26.96 -49.04
N VAL A 90 -31.87 25.67 -49.20
CA VAL A 90 -33.19 25.07 -48.96
C VAL A 90 -33.17 24.20 -47.72
N THR A 91 -34.28 24.19 -46.99
CA THR A 91 -34.44 23.30 -45.83
C THR A 91 -34.46 21.84 -46.26
N ARG A 92 -33.74 21.00 -45.52
CA ARG A 92 -33.65 19.55 -45.69
C ARG A 92 -34.06 18.88 -44.39
N ALA A 93 -34.94 17.90 -44.47
CA ALA A 93 -35.35 17.11 -43.31
C ALA A 93 -34.18 16.29 -42.76
N ALA A 94 -34.24 15.99 -41.47
CA ALA A 94 -33.33 15.05 -40.81
C ALA A 94 -33.57 13.62 -41.31
N ASP A 95 -32.53 12.79 -41.23
CA ASP A 95 -32.59 11.35 -41.45
C ASP A 95 -31.69 10.61 -40.45
N ASP A 96 -31.56 9.29 -40.60
CA ASP A 96 -30.77 8.45 -39.70
C ASP A 96 -29.26 8.75 -39.68
N LEU A 97 -28.77 9.60 -40.60
CA LEU A 97 -27.34 9.92 -40.74
C LEU A 97 -27.02 11.38 -40.40
N CYS A 98 -27.95 12.31 -40.62
CA CYS A 98 -27.76 13.72 -40.33
C CYS A 98 -29.04 14.38 -39.80
N ASP A 99 -28.89 15.36 -38.89
CA ASP A 99 -29.98 16.07 -38.19
C ASP A 99 -30.75 17.08 -39.06
N GLY A 100 -30.56 17.04 -40.38
CA GLY A 100 -31.20 17.95 -41.34
C GLY A 100 -30.55 19.33 -41.41
N TYR A 101 -30.98 20.14 -42.36
CA TYR A 101 -30.39 21.45 -42.65
C TYR A 101 -31.49 22.50 -42.72
N GLN A 102 -31.41 23.56 -41.93
CA GLN A 102 -32.36 24.68 -42.01
C GLN A 102 -31.84 25.72 -42.99
N GLY A 103 -32.55 25.87 -44.12
CA GLY A 103 -32.18 26.79 -45.19
C GLY A 103 -32.46 28.25 -44.84
N ALA A 104 -31.71 29.16 -45.44
CA ALA A 104 -31.92 30.60 -45.35
C ALA A 104 -31.49 31.30 -46.64
N ALA A 105 -31.98 32.51 -46.84
CA ALA A 105 -31.53 33.36 -47.93
C ALA A 105 -30.11 33.88 -47.65
N ARG A 106 -29.31 33.98 -48.71
CA ARG A 106 -27.99 34.62 -48.71
C ARG A 106 -27.04 34.12 -47.62
N GLU A 107 -26.95 32.81 -47.44
CA GLU A 107 -25.97 32.23 -46.51
C GLU A 107 -24.56 32.32 -47.08
N SER A 108 -23.61 32.75 -46.24
CA SER A 108 -22.19 32.71 -46.57
C SER A 108 -21.69 31.27 -46.63
N ALA A 109 -20.61 31.02 -47.38
CA ALA A 109 -19.95 29.72 -47.39
C ALA A 109 -19.57 29.26 -45.97
N ALA A 110 -19.14 30.16 -45.10
CA ALA A 110 -18.80 29.85 -43.72
C ALA A 110 -20.01 29.35 -42.90
N THR A 111 -21.17 29.99 -43.06
CA THR A 111 -22.42 29.57 -42.41
C THR A 111 -22.88 28.21 -42.93
N ILE A 112 -22.78 27.99 -44.25
CA ILE A 112 -23.13 26.72 -44.88
C ILE A 112 -22.25 25.59 -44.32
N ILE A 113 -20.93 25.77 -44.26
CA ILE A 113 -20.00 24.77 -43.73
C ILE A 113 -20.32 24.46 -42.26
N ALA A 114 -20.53 25.49 -41.42
CA ALA A 114 -20.87 25.30 -40.01
C ALA A 114 -22.17 24.52 -39.80
N LYS A 115 -23.21 24.83 -40.59
CA LYS A 115 -24.51 24.14 -40.53
C LYS A 115 -24.41 22.68 -41.01
N VAL A 116 -23.70 22.42 -42.11
CA VAL A 116 -23.48 21.05 -42.61
C VAL A 116 -22.68 20.22 -41.60
N ALA A 117 -21.62 20.79 -41.04
CA ALA A 117 -20.81 20.16 -40.00
C ALA A 117 -21.64 19.71 -38.80
N ARG A 118 -22.48 20.61 -38.27
CA ARG A 118 -23.41 20.29 -37.16
C ARG A 118 -24.42 19.22 -37.54
N SER A 119 -25.04 19.35 -38.72
CA SER A 119 -26.06 18.41 -39.20
C SER A 119 -25.53 16.98 -39.27
N CYS A 120 -24.34 16.78 -39.85
CA CYS A 120 -23.78 15.44 -40.08
C CYS A 120 -22.67 15.10 -39.07
N SER A 121 -22.65 15.73 -37.89
CA SER A 121 -21.64 15.50 -36.84
C SER A 121 -20.19 15.41 -37.34
N THR A 122 -19.82 16.25 -38.30
CA THR A 122 -18.50 16.22 -38.98
C THR A 122 -17.72 17.48 -38.67
N ASN A 123 -16.42 17.37 -38.43
CA ASN A 123 -15.61 18.53 -38.11
C ASN A 123 -15.53 19.54 -39.29
N PRO A 124 -15.86 20.83 -39.08
CA PRO A 124 -15.78 21.86 -40.12
C PRO A 124 -14.38 21.98 -40.77
N ARG A 125 -13.31 21.72 -40.01
CA ARG A 125 -11.92 21.70 -40.48
C ARG A 125 -11.69 20.61 -41.52
N VAL A 126 -12.31 19.44 -41.34
CA VAL A 126 -12.28 18.33 -42.30
C VAL A 126 -12.96 18.75 -43.60
N LEU A 127 -14.12 19.43 -43.53
CA LEU A 127 -14.83 19.92 -44.71
C LEU A 127 -14.02 20.98 -45.47
N LEU A 128 -13.36 21.90 -44.76
CA LEU A 128 -12.46 22.90 -45.35
C LEU A 128 -11.28 22.24 -46.08
N VAL A 129 -10.65 21.23 -45.46
CA VAL A 129 -9.58 20.45 -46.10
C VAL A 129 -10.10 19.70 -47.32
N LEU A 130 -11.31 19.13 -47.26
CA LEU A 130 -11.92 18.43 -48.39
C LEU A 130 -12.14 19.38 -49.57
N LEU A 131 -12.72 20.56 -49.35
CA LEU A 131 -12.90 21.59 -50.40
C LEU A 131 -11.58 21.98 -51.08
N GLN A 132 -10.50 22.07 -50.30
CA GLN A 132 -9.18 22.34 -50.83
C GLN A 132 -8.61 21.16 -51.62
N LYS A 133 -8.69 19.96 -51.05
CA LYS A 133 -8.12 18.75 -51.64
C LYS A 133 -8.77 18.43 -52.99
N GLU A 134 -10.08 18.65 -53.09
CA GLU A 134 -10.87 18.21 -54.24
C GLU A 134 -10.93 19.26 -55.35
N GLN A 135 -11.10 20.55 -55.02
CA GLN A 135 -11.27 21.61 -56.03
C GLN A 135 -10.34 22.83 -55.81
N GLY A 136 -9.46 22.80 -54.81
CA GLY A 136 -8.56 23.92 -54.50
C GLY A 136 -9.30 25.21 -54.16
N LEU A 137 -10.52 25.11 -53.61
CA LEU A 137 -11.42 26.25 -53.44
C LEU A 137 -11.02 27.21 -52.30
N VAL A 138 -10.25 26.75 -51.32
CA VAL A 138 -9.90 27.55 -50.13
C VAL A 138 -8.75 28.52 -50.44
N THR A 139 -7.69 28.05 -51.10
CA THR A 139 -6.52 28.89 -51.43
C THR A 139 -6.43 29.27 -52.91
N GLY A 140 -7.35 28.78 -53.75
CA GLY A 140 -7.36 29.06 -55.18
C GLY A 140 -7.54 30.56 -55.47
N THR A 141 -6.83 31.07 -56.47
CA THR A 141 -6.85 32.50 -56.81
C THR A 141 -7.87 32.90 -57.87
N ASN A 142 -8.35 31.93 -58.67
CA ASN A 142 -9.30 32.11 -59.77
C ASN A 142 -10.35 30.98 -59.71
N PRO A 143 -11.46 31.17 -58.98
CA PRO A 143 -12.53 30.17 -58.86
C PRO A 143 -13.39 30.11 -60.13
N SER A 144 -14.17 29.03 -60.30
CA SER A 144 -15.14 28.91 -61.40
C SER A 144 -16.42 28.23 -60.94
N ALA A 145 -17.51 28.44 -61.67
CA ALA A 145 -18.83 27.90 -61.36
C ALA A 145 -18.79 26.37 -61.34
N THR A 146 -18.03 25.76 -62.26
CA THR A 146 -17.81 24.31 -62.30
C THR A 146 -17.16 23.81 -61.02
N ARG A 147 -16.17 24.52 -60.45
CA ARG A 147 -15.56 24.10 -59.17
C ARG A 147 -16.58 24.10 -58.03
N TYR A 148 -17.49 25.06 -57.97
CA TYR A 148 -18.58 25.07 -56.98
C TYR A 148 -19.62 23.96 -57.24
N GLN A 149 -19.90 23.62 -58.50
CA GLN A 149 -20.81 22.54 -58.85
C GLN A 149 -20.32 21.17 -58.34
N LYS A 150 -19.00 20.94 -58.34
CA LYS A 150 -18.36 19.70 -57.84
C LYS A 150 -17.41 19.94 -56.66
N ALA A 151 -17.81 20.82 -55.73
CA ALA A 151 -16.96 21.38 -54.67
C ALA A 151 -16.17 20.34 -53.84
N THR A 152 -16.71 19.15 -53.64
CA THR A 152 -16.07 18.06 -52.90
C THR A 152 -15.78 16.83 -53.77
N GLY A 153 -16.08 16.89 -55.08
CA GLY A 153 -15.97 15.75 -55.98
C GLY A 153 -16.99 14.62 -55.72
N PHE A 154 -18.01 14.85 -54.89
CA PHE A 154 -18.99 13.83 -54.57
C PHE A 154 -19.85 13.49 -55.80
N ALA A 155 -19.98 12.19 -56.09
CA ALA A 155 -20.68 11.65 -57.27
C ALA A 155 -20.15 12.17 -58.62
N CYS A 156 -18.84 12.42 -58.71
CA CYS A 156 -18.12 12.82 -59.91
C CYS A 156 -17.04 11.78 -60.28
N PRO A 157 -17.39 10.66 -60.91
CA PRO A 157 -16.40 9.65 -61.31
C PRO A 157 -15.48 10.18 -62.43
N ASP A 158 -14.22 9.74 -62.45
CA ASP A 158 -13.26 10.18 -63.49
C ASP A 158 -13.62 9.69 -64.91
N THR A 159 -14.49 8.69 -65.02
CA THR A 159 -14.87 8.03 -66.29
C THR A 159 -16.29 8.35 -66.75
N ALA A 160 -17.05 9.18 -66.02
CA ALA A 160 -18.41 9.59 -66.41
C ALA A 160 -18.73 11.01 -65.92
N PRO A 161 -19.76 11.68 -66.49
CA PRO A 161 -20.20 12.99 -65.99
C PRO A 161 -20.63 12.93 -64.52
N CYS A 162 -20.43 14.03 -63.80
CA CYS A 162 -20.97 14.18 -62.45
C CYS A 162 -22.50 14.06 -62.45
N ASP A 163 -23.05 13.43 -61.42
CA ASP A 163 -24.49 13.38 -61.22
C ASP A 163 -25.02 14.78 -60.80
N LEU A 164 -25.87 15.35 -61.66
CA LEU A 164 -26.43 16.69 -61.50
C LEU A 164 -27.32 16.81 -60.25
N LEU A 165 -27.84 15.70 -59.71
CA LEU A 165 -28.63 15.68 -58.47
C LEU A 165 -27.84 16.23 -57.28
N TYR A 166 -26.52 16.05 -57.29
CA TYR A 166 -25.63 16.48 -56.20
C TYR A 166 -24.87 17.77 -56.53
N ALA A 167 -25.13 18.40 -57.68
CA ALA A 167 -24.42 19.58 -58.11
C ALA A 167 -24.72 20.79 -57.20
N GLY A 168 -23.72 21.64 -56.98
CA GLY A 168 -23.81 22.88 -56.24
C GLY A 168 -23.17 22.82 -54.85
N PHE A 169 -22.73 23.96 -54.35
CA PHE A 169 -21.83 24.05 -53.20
C PHE A 169 -22.38 23.39 -51.93
N VAL A 170 -23.59 23.77 -51.50
CA VAL A 170 -24.25 23.18 -50.32
C VAL A 170 -24.58 21.69 -50.51
N ASN A 171 -24.97 21.29 -51.73
CA ASN A 171 -25.35 19.90 -52.03
C ASN A 171 -24.13 18.98 -51.96
N GLN A 172 -23.00 19.40 -52.54
CA GLN A 172 -21.73 18.67 -52.49
C GLN A 172 -21.22 18.51 -51.05
N LEU A 173 -21.23 19.60 -50.27
CA LEU A 173 -20.80 19.57 -48.87
C LEU A 173 -21.67 18.65 -48.01
N TYR A 174 -23.00 18.79 -48.09
CA TYR A 174 -23.92 17.97 -47.31
C TYR A 174 -23.81 16.49 -47.69
N SER A 175 -23.74 16.18 -48.98
CA SER A 175 -23.64 14.79 -49.45
C SER A 175 -22.31 14.15 -49.07
N ALA A 176 -21.19 14.89 -49.15
CA ALA A 176 -19.90 14.38 -48.70
C ALA A 176 -19.87 14.11 -47.18
N ALA A 177 -20.36 15.05 -46.36
CA ALA A 177 -20.44 14.86 -44.91
C ALA A 177 -21.34 13.67 -44.54
N ARG A 178 -22.50 13.57 -45.18
CA ARG A 178 -23.43 12.44 -45.00
C ARG A 178 -22.83 11.12 -45.47
N GLN A 179 -22.00 11.12 -46.51
CA GLN A 179 -21.34 9.90 -46.99
C GLN A 179 -20.34 9.36 -45.96
N TYR A 180 -19.64 10.22 -45.23
CA TYR A 180 -18.80 9.79 -44.11
C TYR A 180 -19.63 9.16 -42.98
N GLN A 181 -20.79 9.74 -42.65
CA GLN A 181 -21.73 9.12 -41.70
C GLN A 181 -22.21 7.75 -42.18
N ARG A 182 -22.49 7.60 -43.48
CA ARG A 182 -22.85 6.30 -44.07
C ARG A 182 -21.73 5.27 -43.94
N TYR A 183 -20.47 5.66 -44.18
CA TYR A 183 -19.32 4.76 -43.98
C TYR A 183 -19.24 4.28 -42.53
N ALA A 184 -19.48 5.17 -41.56
CA ALA A 184 -19.46 4.84 -40.14
C ALA A 184 -20.66 3.98 -39.69
N ALA A 185 -21.86 4.25 -40.22
CA ALA A 185 -23.09 3.52 -39.89
C ALA A 185 -23.14 2.12 -40.52
N GLN A 186 -22.53 1.93 -41.69
CA GLN A 186 -22.58 0.69 -42.46
C GLN A 186 -21.17 0.21 -42.89
N PRO A 187 -20.23 0.00 -41.95
CA PRO A 187 -18.82 -0.22 -42.28
C PRO A 187 -18.56 -1.51 -43.05
N THR A 188 -19.44 -2.51 -42.93
CA THR A 188 -19.31 -3.80 -43.63
C THR A 188 -19.71 -3.75 -45.10
N SER A 189 -20.39 -2.67 -45.53
CA SER A 189 -20.77 -2.48 -46.93
C SER A 189 -19.65 -1.88 -47.79
N TYR A 190 -18.50 -1.56 -47.19
CA TYR A 190 -17.37 -0.91 -47.86
C TYR A 190 -16.08 -1.73 -47.77
N GLY A 191 -15.14 -1.40 -48.67
CA GLY A 191 -13.90 -2.15 -48.88
C GLY A 191 -12.90 -2.00 -47.75
N TYR A 192 -12.74 -0.78 -47.21
CA TYR A 192 -11.83 -0.50 -46.11
C TYR A 192 -12.59 -0.37 -44.79
N ARG A 193 -12.11 -1.07 -43.75
CA ARG A 193 -12.81 -1.18 -42.46
C ARG A 193 -11.88 -0.97 -41.27
N ALA A 194 -12.35 -0.27 -40.25
CA ALA A 194 -11.63 -0.12 -38.99
C ALA A 194 -11.55 -1.44 -38.20
N GLY A 195 -10.59 -1.53 -37.29
CA GLY A 195 -10.40 -2.65 -36.37
C GLY A 195 -9.75 -3.91 -36.98
N ARG A 196 -9.21 -3.81 -38.21
CA ARG A 196 -8.56 -4.94 -38.90
C ARG A 196 -7.44 -4.47 -39.82
N VAL A 197 -6.60 -5.43 -40.22
CA VAL A 197 -5.64 -5.24 -41.31
C VAL A 197 -6.39 -5.17 -42.64
N ASN A 198 -6.08 -4.14 -43.43
CA ASN A 198 -6.60 -3.87 -44.76
C ASN A 198 -5.43 -3.82 -45.74
N SER A 199 -5.57 -4.43 -46.91
CA SER A 199 -4.56 -4.33 -47.97
C SER A 199 -4.87 -3.16 -48.89
N ILE A 200 -4.04 -2.12 -48.85
CA ILE A 200 -4.31 -0.82 -49.49
C ILE A 200 -3.31 -0.58 -50.62
N LEU A 201 -3.80 -0.31 -51.82
CA LEU A 201 -2.97 0.01 -52.99
C LEU A 201 -2.27 1.36 -52.82
N TYR A 202 -1.06 1.48 -53.36
CA TYR A 202 -0.36 2.76 -53.43
C TYR A 202 -0.90 3.69 -54.53
N HIS A 203 -1.45 3.09 -55.60
CA HIS A 203 -1.86 3.80 -56.81
C HIS A 203 -2.93 2.98 -57.56
N PRO A 204 -3.78 3.60 -58.42
CA PRO A 204 -4.73 2.87 -59.28
C PRO A 204 -4.07 1.78 -60.15
N LYS A 205 -2.81 2.00 -60.53
CA LYS A 205 -1.99 1.01 -61.24
C LYS A 205 -1.57 -0.08 -60.27
N ALA A 206 -2.15 -1.27 -60.40
CA ALA A 206 -1.87 -2.41 -59.51
C ALA A 206 -0.37 -2.81 -59.46
N THR A 207 0.40 -2.54 -60.51
CA THR A 207 1.85 -2.78 -60.57
C THR A 207 2.66 -1.93 -59.59
N CYS A 208 2.08 -0.84 -59.08
CA CYS A 208 2.71 -0.01 -58.04
C CYS A 208 2.71 -0.65 -56.65
N GLY A 209 2.02 -1.78 -56.48
CA GLY A 209 1.99 -2.53 -55.23
C GLY A 209 0.98 -2.03 -54.21
N ARG A 210 1.05 -2.62 -53.01
CA ARG A 210 0.14 -2.40 -51.89
C ARG A 210 0.88 -2.51 -50.57
N SER A 211 0.23 -2.13 -49.48
CA SER A 211 0.69 -2.38 -48.11
C SER A 211 -0.46 -2.82 -47.22
N ASP A 212 -0.15 -3.66 -46.25
CA ASP A 212 -1.09 -4.07 -45.22
C ASP A 212 -1.06 -3.08 -44.05
N VAL A 213 -2.23 -2.53 -43.74
CA VAL A 213 -2.42 -1.44 -42.79
C VAL A 213 -3.53 -1.80 -41.82
N TYR A 214 -3.23 -1.82 -40.52
CA TYR A 214 -4.26 -1.92 -39.49
C TYR A 214 -4.97 -0.57 -39.34
N ILE A 215 -6.19 -0.46 -39.85
CA ILE A 215 -6.96 0.79 -39.75
C ILE A 215 -7.60 0.85 -38.36
N VAL A 216 -7.23 1.83 -37.55
CA VAL A 216 -7.56 1.86 -36.12
C VAL A 216 -8.96 2.42 -35.84
N ASN A 217 -9.50 3.29 -36.70
CA ASN A 217 -10.73 4.05 -36.43
C ASN A 217 -11.59 4.28 -37.68
N GLN A 218 -12.86 4.69 -37.47
CA GLN A 218 -13.84 4.79 -38.56
C GLN A 218 -13.57 5.97 -39.48
N ALA A 219 -13.08 7.09 -38.96
CA ALA A 219 -12.70 8.27 -39.74
C ALA A 219 -11.63 7.93 -40.80
N THR A 220 -10.58 7.20 -40.40
CA THR A 220 -9.52 6.76 -41.30
C THR A 220 -10.04 5.76 -42.34
N ALA A 221 -10.91 4.82 -41.95
CA ALA A 221 -11.58 3.92 -42.89
C ALA A 221 -12.42 4.71 -43.91
N GLY A 222 -13.18 5.71 -43.44
CA GLY A 222 -13.95 6.61 -44.28
C GLY A 222 -13.10 7.38 -45.28
N LEU A 223 -11.93 7.88 -44.88
CA LEU A 223 -10.99 8.56 -45.78
C LEU A 223 -10.49 7.64 -46.90
N TYR A 224 -10.16 6.38 -46.59
CA TYR A 224 -9.80 5.42 -47.64
C TYR A 224 -10.99 5.01 -48.52
N ASN A 225 -12.20 4.91 -47.96
CA ASN A 225 -13.39 4.64 -48.78
C ASN A 225 -13.75 5.82 -49.69
N TYR A 226 -13.42 7.05 -49.31
CA TYR A 226 -13.63 8.26 -50.12
C TYR A 226 -12.50 8.49 -51.15
N THR A 227 -11.25 8.25 -50.77
CA THR A 227 -10.08 8.46 -51.63
C THR A 227 -9.12 7.26 -51.51
N PRO A 228 -9.29 6.24 -52.37
CA PRO A 228 -8.82 4.89 -52.10
C PRO A 228 -7.36 4.63 -52.48
N TYR A 229 -6.39 5.36 -51.91
CA TYR A 229 -4.97 5.03 -52.04
C TYR A 229 -4.15 5.46 -50.82
N ARG A 230 -3.19 4.63 -50.43
CA ARG A 230 -2.16 5.00 -49.45
C ARG A 230 -1.03 5.72 -50.19
N PRO A 231 -0.53 6.88 -49.71
CA PRO A 231 0.69 7.46 -50.27
C PRO A 231 1.88 6.54 -50.09
N ASN A 232 2.68 6.35 -51.15
CA ASN A 232 3.95 5.65 -51.05
C ASN A 232 5.03 6.55 -50.43
N GLN A 233 6.21 5.99 -50.16
CA GLN A 233 7.29 6.74 -49.52
C GLN A 233 7.74 7.97 -50.34
N ALA A 234 7.78 7.86 -51.67
CA ALA A 234 8.12 8.99 -52.54
C ALA A 234 7.11 10.15 -52.38
N ALA A 235 5.82 9.85 -52.32
CA ALA A 235 4.78 10.85 -52.07
C ALA A 235 4.92 11.52 -50.70
N LEU A 236 5.25 10.74 -49.65
CA LEU A 236 5.44 11.23 -48.28
C LEU A 236 6.70 12.12 -48.17
N THR A 237 7.82 11.71 -48.75
CA THR A 237 9.05 12.51 -48.76
C THR A 237 8.88 13.83 -49.53
N ALA A 238 8.04 13.85 -50.57
CA ALA A 238 7.84 15.04 -51.40
C ALA A 238 7.08 16.19 -50.71
N GLY A 239 6.42 15.97 -49.57
CA GLY A 239 5.61 17.01 -48.93
C GLY A 239 4.43 17.42 -49.82
N TYR A 240 4.40 18.70 -50.23
CA TYR A 240 3.47 19.21 -51.26
C TYR A 240 3.94 18.98 -52.70
N GLY A 241 5.18 18.54 -52.91
CA GLY A 241 5.75 18.28 -54.21
C GLY A 241 5.22 17.01 -54.89
N THR A 242 5.78 16.75 -56.06
CA THR A 242 5.48 15.57 -56.89
C THR A 242 6.40 14.43 -56.50
N GLY A 243 5.83 13.25 -56.26
CA GLY A 243 6.57 12.00 -56.07
C GLY A 243 6.87 11.29 -57.39
N ASP A 244 6.99 9.97 -57.33
CA ASP A 244 7.21 9.10 -58.50
C ASP A 244 5.91 8.74 -59.25
N SER A 245 6.02 7.89 -60.27
CA SER A 245 4.90 7.43 -61.10
C SER A 245 3.89 6.53 -60.36
N CYS A 246 4.18 6.14 -59.12
CA CYS A 246 3.35 5.33 -58.25
C CYS A 246 2.82 6.12 -57.04
N SER A 247 3.01 7.43 -57.03
CA SER A 247 2.61 8.32 -55.95
C SER A 247 1.13 8.69 -56.06
N SER A 248 0.40 8.51 -54.97
CA SER A 248 -0.97 9.02 -54.80
C SER A 248 -1.01 10.10 -53.72
N TYR A 249 -1.77 11.16 -53.97
CA TYR A 249 -1.68 12.38 -53.16
C TYR A 249 -2.90 12.68 -52.28
N GLY A 250 -4.02 11.98 -52.46
CA GLY A 250 -5.27 12.28 -51.74
C GLY A 250 -5.11 12.31 -50.23
N ASN A 251 -4.89 11.14 -49.61
CA ASN A 251 -4.75 11.05 -48.15
C ASN A 251 -3.52 11.80 -47.61
N ARG A 252 -2.44 11.91 -48.41
CA ARG A 252 -1.29 12.75 -48.08
C ARG A 252 -1.67 14.23 -47.99
N ASN A 253 -2.34 14.76 -49.01
CA ASN A 253 -2.72 16.17 -49.08
C ASN A 253 -3.76 16.49 -48.00
N PHE A 254 -4.70 15.58 -47.73
CA PHE A 254 -5.60 15.72 -46.59
C PHE A 254 -4.82 15.95 -45.29
N TRP A 255 -3.85 15.07 -45.00
CA TRP A 255 -3.04 15.17 -43.80
C TRP A 255 -2.20 16.45 -43.76
N ASN A 256 -1.53 16.81 -44.86
CA ASN A 256 -0.74 18.03 -44.97
C ASN A 256 -1.56 19.29 -44.70
N TYR A 257 -2.69 19.43 -45.41
CA TYR A 257 -3.55 20.61 -45.25
C TYR A 257 -4.11 20.69 -43.83
N PHE A 258 -4.58 19.57 -43.27
CA PHE A 258 -5.12 19.58 -41.92
C PHE A 258 -4.05 19.99 -40.90
N THR A 259 -2.88 19.38 -40.98
CA THR A 259 -1.79 19.65 -40.03
C THR A 259 -1.22 21.05 -40.12
N ASP A 260 -1.02 21.57 -41.33
CA ASP A 260 -0.55 22.95 -41.54
C ASP A 260 -1.55 24.00 -41.08
N TRP A 261 -2.85 23.71 -41.21
CA TRP A 261 -3.88 24.72 -40.97
C TRP A 261 -4.42 24.68 -39.55
N PHE A 262 -4.49 23.50 -38.94
CA PHE A 262 -5.23 23.28 -37.71
C PHE A 262 -4.45 22.50 -36.65
N GLY A 263 -3.22 22.08 -36.95
CA GLY A 263 -2.40 21.27 -36.04
C GLY A 263 -2.73 19.78 -36.09
N SER A 264 -2.47 19.06 -35.00
CA SER A 264 -2.53 17.59 -34.98
C SER A 264 -3.87 17.03 -35.48
N THR A 265 -3.83 15.96 -36.27
CA THR A 265 -5.02 15.16 -36.64
C THR A 265 -5.46 14.22 -35.51
N GLN A 266 -4.79 14.27 -34.37
CA GLN A 266 -5.05 13.44 -33.20
C GLN A 266 -5.55 14.30 -32.03
N SER A 267 -6.41 13.73 -31.18
CA SER A 267 -6.74 14.35 -29.90
C SER A 267 -5.46 14.55 -29.07
N VAL A 268 -5.46 15.48 -28.10
CA VAL A 268 -4.27 15.74 -27.26
C VAL A 268 -3.73 14.44 -26.64
N GLY A 269 -4.63 13.61 -26.10
CA GLY A 269 -4.27 12.30 -25.55
C GLY A 269 -3.80 11.30 -26.59
N GLY A 270 -4.45 11.24 -27.76
CA GLY A 270 -4.00 10.41 -28.88
C GLY A 270 -2.61 10.80 -29.38
N SER A 271 -2.35 12.10 -29.51
CA SER A 271 -1.06 12.64 -29.91
C SER A 271 0.02 12.30 -28.90
N ALA A 272 -0.25 12.46 -27.60
CA ALA A 272 0.71 12.12 -26.55
C ALA A 272 1.01 10.62 -26.50
N ILE A 273 -0.01 9.77 -26.66
CA ILE A 273 0.13 8.31 -26.77
C ILE A 273 0.99 7.95 -27.98
N TRP A 274 0.71 8.56 -29.14
CA TRP A 274 1.45 8.26 -30.37
C TRP A 274 2.90 8.72 -30.28
N THR A 275 3.16 9.94 -29.82
CA THR A 275 4.52 10.44 -29.57
C THR A 275 5.28 9.50 -28.62
N ARG A 276 4.62 9.02 -27.56
CA ARG A 276 5.23 8.07 -26.63
C ARG A 276 5.57 6.75 -27.33
N TYR A 277 4.63 6.19 -28.08
CA TYR A 277 4.82 4.96 -28.86
C TYR A 277 6.00 5.08 -29.84
N THR A 278 6.03 6.13 -30.67
CA THR A 278 7.12 6.34 -31.64
C THR A 278 8.46 6.57 -30.95
N SER A 279 8.49 7.32 -29.84
CA SER A 279 9.73 7.54 -29.05
C SER A 279 10.28 6.26 -28.44
N SER A 280 9.42 5.25 -28.24
CA SER A 280 9.81 3.93 -27.74
C SER A 280 10.23 2.95 -28.85
N GLY A 281 10.40 3.40 -30.10
CA GLY A 281 10.77 2.56 -31.23
C GLY A 281 9.61 2.07 -32.09
N GLY A 282 8.37 2.51 -31.80
CA GLY A 282 7.19 2.15 -32.58
C GLY A 282 7.01 0.64 -32.73
N ALA A 283 6.70 0.18 -33.94
CA ALA A 283 6.42 -1.21 -34.26
C ALA A 283 7.58 -2.17 -34.00
N THR A 284 8.83 -1.70 -34.12
CA THR A 284 10.04 -2.49 -33.84
C THR A 284 10.49 -2.38 -32.38
N GLY A 285 9.85 -1.51 -31.60
CA GLY A 285 10.09 -1.32 -30.19
C GLY A 285 9.42 -2.39 -29.29
N PRO A 286 9.57 -2.27 -27.96
CA PRO A 286 9.07 -3.25 -27.00
C PRO A 286 7.53 -3.30 -26.92
N LEU A 287 6.83 -2.25 -27.38
CA LEU A 287 5.37 -2.25 -27.49
C LEU A 287 4.87 -3.05 -28.70
N GLY A 288 5.68 -3.21 -29.75
CA GLY A 288 5.30 -3.90 -30.98
C GLY A 288 4.18 -3.19 -31.76
N GLU A 289 3.50 -3.95 -32.61
CA GLU A 289 2.41 -3.43 -33.45
C GLU A 289 1.21 -2.93 -32.64
N VAL A 290 0.50 -1.95 -33.21
CA VAL A 290 -0.78 -1.45 -32.69
C VAL A 290 -1.81 -2.59 -32.68
N SER A 291 -2.49 -2.81 -31.56
CA SER A 291 -3.45 -3.92 -31.40
C SER A 291 -4.88 -3.47 -31.11
N SER A 292 -5.12 -2.18 -30.88
CA SER A 292 -6.46 -1.62 -30.72
C SER A 292 -6.60 -0.22 -31.28
N ALA A 293 -7.86 0.20 -31.45
CA ALA A 293 -8.22 1.59 -31.57
C ALA A 293 -7.74 2.41 -30.34
N LEU A 294 -7.51 3.70 -30.55
CA LEU A 294 -7.36 4.68 -29.47
C LEU A 294 -8.72 4.80 -28.75
N VAL A 295 -8.72 4.64 -27.43
CA VAL A 295 -9.91 4.82 -26.59
C VAL A 295 -9.70 6.08 -25.76
N CYS A 296 -10.62 7.03 -25.86
CA CYS A 296 -10.65 8.27 -25.07
C CYS A 296 -11.99 8.41 -24.34
N GLY A 297 -12.07 9.36 -23.40
CA GLY A 297 -13.24 9.52 -22.54
C GLY A 297 -13.17 8.69 -21.25
N LEU A 298 -11.95 8.25 -20.89
CA LEU A 298 -11.71 7.64 -19.58
C LEU A 298 -11.86 8.67 -18.46
N LEU A 299 -11.81 8.20 -17.21
CA LEU A 299 -11.91 9.03 -16.03
C LEU A 299 -10.99 10.27 -16.11
N HIS A 300 -11.52 11.45 -15.80
CA HIS A 300 -10.81 12.74 -15.91
C HIS A 300 -10.26 13.07 -17.31
N GLY A 301 -10.92 12.58 -18.36
CA GLY A 301 -10.61 12.92 -19.75
C GLY A 301 -9.40 12.18 -20.32
N GLY A 302 -9.02 11.04 -19.73
CA GLY A 302 -7.89 10.26 -20.20
C GLY A 302 -8.17 9.46 -21.47
N CYS A 303 -7.09 8.91 -22.02
CA CYS A 303 -7.08 8.04 -23.18
C CYS A 303 -6.12 6.87 -22.96
N TYR A 304 -6.32 5.77 -23.68
CA TYR A 304 -5.35 4.69 -23.78
C TYR A 304 -5.37 4.03 -25.15
N GLN A 305 -4.28 3.36 -25.50
CA GLN A 305 -4.21 2.49 -26.67
C GLN A 305 -3.42 1.22 -26.34
N ARG A 306 -3.86 0.08 -26.90
CA ARG A 306 -3.16 -1.20 -26.75
C ARG A 306 -2.25 -1.47 -27.94
N PHE A 307 -1.14 -2.12 -27.61
CA PHE A 307 -0.13 -2.63 -28.52
C PHE A 307 0.12 -4.10 -28.19
N ALA A 308 0.85 -4.82 -29.03
CA ALA A 308 1.14 -6.24 -28.82
C ALA A 308 1.83 -6.49 -27.45
N GLY A 309 2.83 -5.68 -27.12
CA GLY A 309 3.67 -5.78 -25.92
C GLY A 309 3.17 -5.00 -24.70
N GLY A 310 2.06 -4.25 -24.80
CA GLY A 310 1.61 -3.42 -23.68
C GLY A 310 0.50 -2.44 -24.01
N SER A 311 0.43 -1.36 -23.25
CA SER A 311 -0.54 -0.28 -23.46
C SER A 311 0.08 1.05 -23.07
N VAL A 312 -0.31 2.13 -23.73
CA VAL A 312 0.06 3.48 -23.34
C VAL A 312 -1.19 4.16 -22.80
N TYR A 313 -1.10 4.71 -21.60
CA TYR A 313 -2.18 5.47 -20.97
C TYR A 313 -1.79 6.93 -20.87
N TRP A 314 -2.74 7.83 -21.06
CA TRP A 314 -2.57 9.27 -20.93
C TRP A 314 -3.73 9.88 -20.16
N SER A 315 -3.43 10.90 -19.36
CA SER A 315 -4.41 11.86 -18.85
C SER A 315 -3.80 13.26 -18.83
N PRO A 316 -4.62 14.32 -18.77
CA PRO A 316 -4.13 15.69 -18.63
C PRO A 316 -3.17 15.87 -17.43
N GLY A 317 -3.42 15.14 -16.33
CA GLY A 317 -2.63 15.24 -15.11
C GLY A 317 -1.41 14.32 -15.02
N SER A 318 -1.31 13.29 -15.88
CA SER A 318 -0.22 12.32 -15.82
C SER A 318 0.76 12.42 -17.00
N GLY A 319 0.30 12.85 -18.17
CA GLY A 319 1.04 12.60 -19.41
C GLY A 319 0.93 11.13 -19.85
N ALA A 320 1.66 10.76 -20.91
CA ALA A 320 1.56 9.45 -21.56
C ALA A 320 2.66 8.49 -21.08
N TRP A 321 2.27 7.34 -20.52
CA TRP A 321 3.18 6.36 -19.94
C TRP A 321 2.86 4.93 -20.35
N ILE A 322 3.91 4.12 -20.44
CA ILE A 322 3.81 2.72 -20.86
C ILE A 322 3.47 1.84 -19.66
N VAL A 323 2.42 1.04 -19.80
CA VAL A 323 2.14 -0.10 -18.92
C VAL A 323 2.42 -1.37 -19.74
N PRO A 324 3.55 -2.05 -19.52
CA PRO A 324 3.93 -3.23 -20.30
C PRO A 324 2.96 -4.38 -20.03
N GLY A 325 2.83 -5.28 -21.00
CA GLY A 325 2.10 -6.53 -20.83
C GLY A 325 2.67 -7.39 -19.69
N GLY A 326 1.87 -8.34 -19.22
CA GLY A 326 2.26 -9.21 -18.10
C GLY A 326 1.91 -8.61 -16.72
N PRO A 327 2.72 -8.88 -15.68
CA PRO A 327 2.31 -8.71 -14.29
C PRO A 327 1.80 -7.31 -13.91
N PHE A 328 2.41 -6.25 -14.45
CA PHE A 328 2.00 -4.87 -14.17
C PHE A 328 0.63 -4.55 -14.77
N ARG A 329 0.41 -4.81 -16.06
CA ARG A 329 -0.89 -4.60 -16.69
C ARG A 329 -1.97 -5.52 -16.12
N ASP A 330 -1.63 -6.76 -15.80
CA ASP A 330 -2.57 -7.72 -15.23
C ASP A 330 -3.01 -7.32 -13.83
N ARG A 331 -2.07 -6.84 -12.99
CA ARG A 331 -2.40 -6.28 -11.68
C ARG A 331 -3.19 -4.98 -11.80
N TYR A 332 -2.76 -4.05 -12.67
CA TYR A 332 -3.47 -2.80 -12.88
C TYR A 332 -4.93 -3.05 -13.32
N ARG A 333 -5.15 -4.02 -14.22
CA ARG A 333 -6.49 -4.50 -14.59
C ARG A 333 -7.26 -5.07 -13.39
N ALA A 334 -6.64 -5.95 -12.60
CA ALA A 334 -7.29 -6.58 -11.45
C ALA A 334 -7.72 -5.55 -10.39
N LEU A 335 -7.01 -4.43 -10.30
CA LEU A 335 -7.32 -3.31 -9.40
C LEU A 335 -8.32 -2.30 -10.01
N GLY A 336 -8.83 -2.53 -11.23
CA GLY A 336 -9.80 -1.65 -11.88
C GLY A 336 -9.20 -0.51 -12.72
N TYR A 337 -7.95 -0.65 -13.16
CA TYR A 337 -7.24 0.34 -13.97
C TYR A 337 -7.18 1.73 -13.30
N GLU A 338 -7.49 2.80 -14.02
CA GLU A 338 -7.45 4.18 -13.54
C GLU A 338 -8.50 4.49 -12.46
N THR A 339 -9.41 3.55 -12.21
CA THR A 339 -10.47 3.67 -11.21
C THR A 339 -10.00 3.12 -9.85
N ALA A 340 -10.93 3.00 -8.88
CA ALA A 340 -10.69 2.45 -7.54
C ALA A 340 -9.50 3.07 -6.74
N GLY A 341 -9.10 4.29 -7.11
CA GLY A 341 -8.05 5.06 -6.44
C GLY A 341 -6.62 4.62 -6.74
N VAL A 342 -6.38 3.82 -7.79
CA VAL A 342 -5.03 3.61 -8.35
C VAL A 342 -4.62 4.80 -9.23
N GLY A 343 -5.51 5.22 -10.14
CA GLY A 343 -5.29 6.33 -11.06
C GLY A 343 -4.33 6.00 -12.20
N TYR A 344 -3.96 7.01 -12.99
CA TYR A 344 -3.09 6.84 -14.16
C TYR A 344 -1.63 6.59 -13.76
N PRO A 345 -0.84 5.88 -14.59
CA PRO A 345 0.60 5.76 -14.41
C PRO A 345 1.26 7.13 -14.45
N LEU A 346 2.31 7.32 -13.64
CA LEU A 346 3.12 8.54 -13.57
C LEU A 346 4.52 8.37 -14.15
N MET A 347 4.88 7.13 -14.49
CA MET A 347 6.15 6.75 -15.08
C MET A 347 6.00 5.39 -15.79
N ASP A 348 6.98 5.05 -16.63
CA ASP A 348 7.14 3.68 -17.12
C ASP A 348 7.59 2.73 -16.00
N VAL A 349 7.47 1.42 -16.23
CA VAL A 349 8.07 0.42 -15.35
C VAL A 349 9.59 0.58 -15.35
N VAL A 350 10.17 0.66 -14.14
CA VAL A 350 11.62 0.65 -13.94
C VAL A 350 12.01 -0.66 -13.29
N CYS A 351 12.97 -1.35 -13.92
CA CYS A 351 13.53 -2.63 -13.47
C CYS A 351 15.00 -2.48 -13.07
N GLY A 352 15.54 -3.51 -12.40
CA GLY A 352 16.91 -3.49 -11.88
C GLY A 352 17.00 -3.08 -10.42
N LEU A 353 15.88 -3.15 -9.69
CA LEU A 353 15.88 -3.05 -8.23
C LEU A 353 16.59 -4.26 -7.60
N ALA A 354 16.83 -4.21 -6.27
CA ALA A 354 17.41 -5.31 -5.52
C ALA A 354 16.74 -6.66 -5.82
N GLY A 355 17.50 -7.72 -6.07
CA GLY A 355 16.96 -9.03 -6.44
C GLY A 355 16.37 -9.11 -7.87
N GLY A 356 16.55 -8.08 -8.70
CA GLY A 356 16.02 -8.04 -10.07
C GLY A 356 14.56 -7.56 -10.15
N GLY A 357 14.09 -6.87 -9.12
CA GLY A 357 12.73 -6.38 -9.05
C GLY A 357 12.45 -5.19 -9.99
N CYS A 358 11.17 -4.89 -10.10
CA CYS A 358 10.66 -3.78 -10.89
C CYS A 358 9.56 -3.05 -10.15
N TYR A 359 9.31 -1.79 -10.52
CA TYR A 359 8.20 -1.03 -9.98
C TYR A 359 7.63 -0.04 -10.98
N GLN A 360 6.40 0.41 -10.72
CA GLN A 360 5.74 1.48 -11.45
C GLN A 360 4.88 2.29 -10.49
N ILE A 361 4.97 3.61 -10.61
CA ILE A 361 4.21 4.55 -9.79
C ILE A 361 2.96 5.00 -10.55
N TYR A 362 1.85 5.03 -9.82
CA TYR A 362 0.55 5.54 -10.25
C TYR A 362 0.14 6.70 -9.32
N GLN A 363 -0.86 7.47 -9.72
CA GLN A 363 -1.30 8.65 -8.96
C GLN A 363 -1.66 8.32 -7.50
N GLY A 364 -2.32 7.19 -7.25
CA GLY A 364 -2.80 6.77 -5.93
C GLY A 364 -2.09 5.57 -5.32
N ALA A 365 -1.21 4.89 -6.06
CA ALA A 365 -0.56 3.67 -5.62
C ALA A 365 0.81 3.45 -6.29
N ALA A 366 1.53 2.44 -5.84
CA ALA A 366 2.68 1.90 -6.55
C ALA A 366 2.54 0.40 -6.67
N LEU A 367 2.94 -0.14 -7.81
CA LEU A 367 3.04 -1.58 -8.04
C LEU A 367 4.51 -1.98 -8.00
N TYR A 368 4.83 -3.03 -7.24
CA TYR A 368 6.18 -3.58 -7.11
C TYR A 368 6.16 -5.08 -7.38
N ALA A 369 7.15 -5.57 -8.11
CA ALA A 369 7.40 -6.99 -8.32
C ALA A 369 8.83 -7.31 -7.87
N ALA A 370 9.00 -8.36 -7.07
CA ALA A 370 10.33 -8.78 -6.58
C ALA A 370 11.26 -9.29 -7.69
N THR A 371 10.70 -9.74 -8.81
CA THR A 371 11.42 -10.12 -10.03
C THR A 371 10.66 -9.61 -11.26
N ALA A 372 11.35 -9.36 -12.37
CA ALA A 372 10.75 -8.79 -13.58
C ALA A 372 9.56 -9.59 -14.17
N GLY A 373 9.53 -10.91 -13.98
CA GLY A 373 8.41 -11.78 -14.40
C GLY A 373 7.45 -12.18 -13.28
N GLY A 374 7.73 -11.76 -12.03
CA GLY A 374 6.94 -12.11 -10.86
C GLY A 374 5.64 -11.30 -10.74
N PRO A 375 4.72 -11.71 -9.85
CA PRO A 375 3.51 -10.95 -9.60
C PRO A 375 3.84 -9.54 -9.07
N ALA A 376 3.21 -8.53 -9.66
CA ALA A 376 3.25 -7.17 -9.12
C ALA A 376 2.18 -7.02 -8.04
N TRP A 377 2.50 -6.34 -6.93
CA TRP A 377 1.62 -6.09 -5.79
C TRP A 377 1.50 -4.61 -5.48
N MET A 378 0.31 -4.20 -5.03
CA MET A 378 -0.01 -2.81 -4.73
C MET A 378 0.36 -2.41 -3.31
N VAL A 379 1.06 -1.28 -3.19
CA VAL A 379 1.20 -0.52 -1.95
C VAL A 379 0.69 0.91 -2.16
N ARG A 380 -0.05 1.45 -1.19
CA ARG A 380 -0.69 2.77 -1.35
C ARG A 380 -0.73 3.59 -0.05
N GLY A 381 -1.20 4.83 -0.18
CA GLY A 381 -1.51 5.70 0.96
C GLY A 381 -0.37 5.88 1.95
N ASP A 382 -0.72 5.94 3.24
CA ASP A 382 0.23 6.12 4.33
C ASP A 382 1.09 4.89 4.61
N ILE A 383 0.61 3.70 4.24
CA ILE A 383 1.39 2.46 4.29
C ILE A 383 2.60 2.56 3.36
N ARG A 384 2.39 2.93 2.09
CA ARG A 384 3.48 3.16 1.12
C ARG A 384 4.45 4.22 1.62
N LYS A 385 3.95 5.33 2.16
CA LYS A 385 4.81 6.40 2.73
C LYS A 385 5.63 5.89 3.90
N ARG A 386 5.08 5.03 4.76
CA ARG A 386 5.83 4.46 5.89
C ARG A 386 6.91 3.49 5.42
N TRP A 387 6.58 2.58 4.51
CA TRP A 387 7.53 1.64 3.91
C TRP A 387 8.65 2.35 3.15
N ALA A 388 8.34 3.44 2.43
CA ALA A 388 9.37 4.26 1.78
C ALA A 388 10.36 4.86 2.79
N ARG A 389 9.88 5.31 3.97
CA ARG A 389 10.74 5.80 5.06
C ARG A 389 11.58 4.71 5.72
N THR A 390 11.31 3.43 5.48
CA THR A 390 12.16 2.32 5.94
C THR A 390 13.15 1.83 4.89
N GLY A 391 13.28 2.51 3.75
CA GLY A 391 14.19 2.13 2.67
C GLY A 391 13.53 1.30 1.55
N SER A 392 12.19 1.23 1.51
CA SER A 392 11.43 0.48 0.51
C SER A 392 11.91 -0.99 0.40
N GLU A 393 12.13 -1.50 -0.80
CA GLU A 393 12.60 -2.87 -1.07
C GLU A 393 14.03 -3.13 -0.57
N ASN A 394 14.84 -2.08 -0.36
CA ASN A 394 16.16 -2.19 0.25
C ASN A 394 16.10 -2.17 1.79
N GLY A 395 14.90 -1.90 2.33
CA GLY A 395 14.63 -1.84 3.75
C GLY A 395 14.45 -3.22 4.39
N PRO A 396 14.31 -3.27 5.72
CA PRO A 396 14.20 -4.51 6.47
C PRO A 396 12.92 -5.32 6.18
N LEU A 397 11.96 -4.75 5.44
CA LEU A 397 10.72 -5.44 5.07
C LEU A 397 10.79 -6.17 3.73
N GLY A 398 11.69 -5.78 2.82
CA GLY A 398 11.74 -6.30 1.46
C GLY A 398 10.54 -5.88 0.60
N TYR A 399 10.21 -6.69 -0.40
CA TYR A 399 9.12 -6.45 -1.34
C TYR A 399 7.73 -6.75 -0.76
N PRO A 400 6.66 -6.11 -1.26
CA PRO A 400 5.30 -6.52 -0.94
C PRO A 400 5.00 -7.93 -1.49
N THR A 401 4.23 -8.71 -0.73
CA THR A 401 3.90 -10.11 -1.07
C THR A 401 2.42 -10.33 -1.38
N ALA A 402 1.57 -9.35 -1.09
CA ALA A 402 0.17 -9.30 -1.48
C ALA A 402 -0.30 -7.84 -1.60
N ASP A 403 -1.49 -7.63 -2.19
CA ASP A 403 -2.13 -6.31 -2.16
C ASP A 403 -2.56 -5.94 -0.74
N GLU A 404 -2.64 -4.64 -0.47
CA GLU A 404 -3.20 -4.10 0.78
C GLU A 404 -4.61 -4.64 1.05
N SER A 405 -4.83 -5.19 2.24
CA SER A 405 -6.12 -5.67 2.73
C SER A 405 -6.65 -4.73 3.80
N CYS A 406 -7.83 -4.15 3.54
CA CYS A 406 -8.54 -3.27 4.47
C CYS A 406 -9.78 -3.95 5.06
N GLY A 407 -10.29 -3.41 6.16
CA GLY A 407 -11.46 -3.96 6.88
C GLY A 407 -11.11 -4.58 8.23
N MET A 408 -9.89 -4.35 8.72
CA MET A 408 -9.51 -4.72 10.08
C MET A 408 -10.32 -3.91 11.11
N ARG A 409 -10.35 -4.36 12.37
CA ARG A 409 -11.10 -3.68 13.45
C ARG A 409 -10.74 -2.18 13.50
N GLY A 410 -11.75 -1.30 13.55
CA GLY A 410 -11.52 0.15 13.55
C GLY A 410 -11.16 0.75 12.19
N GLY A 411 -11.43 0.03 11.09
CA GLY A 411 -11.18 0.51 9.72
C GLY A 411 -9.71 0.42 9.30
N GLY A 412 -8.94 -0.49 9.91
CA GLY A 412 -7.52 -0.64 9.61
C GLY A 412 -7.25 -1.33 8.27
N CYS A 413 -6.06 -1.07 7.75
CA CYS A 413 -5.51 -1.68 6.54
C CYS A 413 -4.13 -2.27 6.83
N LEU A 414 -3.77 -3.32 6.10
CA LEU A 414 -2.50 -4.01 6.23
C LEU A 414 -1.95 -4.39 4.86
N SER A 415 -0.66 -4.09 4.63
CA SER A 415 0.09 -4.63 3.51
C SER A 415 1.16 -5.61 4.01
N PRO A 416 1.20 -6.84 3.48
CA PRO A 416 2.24 -7.81 3.80
C PRO A 416 3.47 -7.62 2.90
N PHE A 417 4.63 -7.87 3.49
CA PHE A 417 5.95 -7.81 2.87
C PHE A 417 6.73 -9.10 3.19
N GLU A 418 7.86 -9.32 2.53
CA GLU A 418 8.68 -10.53 2.68
C GLU A 418 9.10 -10.79 4.14
N HIS A 419 9.39 -9.73 4.88
CA HIS A 419 9.92 -9.81 6.25
C HIS A 419 9.06 -9.10 7.28
N GLY A 420 7.77 -8.92 7.00
CA GLY A 420 6.84 -8.33 7.96
C GLY A 420 5.58 -7.76 7.33
N VAL A 421 4.97 -6.83 8.05
CA VAL A 421 3.77 -6.13 7.60
C VAL A 421 3.88 -4.65 7.95
N VAL A 422 3.21 -3.82 7.15
CA VAL A 422 2.87 -2.45 7.56
C VAL A 422 1.37 -2.40 7.78
N VAL A 423 0.97 -2.00 8.98
CA VAL A 423 -0.43 -1.86 9.37
C VAL A 423 -0.74 -0.40 9.63
N TRP A 424 -1.91 0.07 9.20
CA TRP A 424 -2.39 1.43 9.39
C TRP A 424 -3.78 1.44 10.01
N THR A 425 -4.01 2.41 10.89
CA THR A 425 -5.35 2.86 11.30
C THR A 425 -5.36 4.38 11.41
N ALA A 426 -6.56 4.97 11.43
CA ALA A 426 -6.71 6.39 11.71
C ALA A 426 -6.14 6.81 13.10
N GLN A 427 -6.10 5.89 14.06
CA GLN A 427 -5.65 6.15 15.43
C GLN A 427 -4.13 5.99 15.59
N SER A 428 -3.58 4.88 15.09
CA SER A 428 -2.16 4.55 15.25
C SER A 428 -1.26 5.15 14.16
N GLY A 429 -1.84 5.53 13.02
CA GLY A 429 -1.09 5.74 11.78
C GLY A 429 -0.46 4.43 11.28
N ALA A 430 0.42 4.55 10.28
CA ALA A 430 1.13 3.40 9.70
C ALA A 430 2.34 2.98 10.56
N ARG A 431 2.37 1.70 10.93
CA ARG A 431 3.38 1.08 11.81
C ARG A 431 3.94 -0.19 11.19
N VAL A 432 5.24 -0.40 11.38
CA VAL A 432 5.94 -1.61 10.93
C VAL A 432 5.92 -2.67 12.03
N VAL A 433 5.56 -3.90 11.67
CA VAL A 433 5.75 -5.09 12.51
C VAL A 433 6.60 -6.06 11.68
N SER A 434 7.84 -6.35 12.11
CA SER A 434 8.81 -7.10 11.32
C SER A 434 9.21 -8.45 11.93
N GLY A 435 9.72 -9.36 11.08
CA GLY A 435 10.29 -10.65 11.44
C GLY A 435 9.34 -11.55 12.23
N ASP A 436 9.91 -12.35 13.13
CA ASP A 436 9.17 -13.30 13.98
C ASP A 436 8.14 -12.63 14.90
N ILE A 437 8.32 -11.34 15.21
CA ILE A 437 7.32 -10.57 15.97
C ILE A 437 6.04 -10.43 15.14
N ALA A 438 6.14 -10.16 13.84
CA ALA A 438 4.99 -10.09 12.93
C ALA A 438 4.26 -11.43 12.84
N GLU A 439 5.02 -12.52 12.74
CA GLU A 439 4.46 -13.86 12.67
C GLU A 439 3.78 -14.27 13.98
N ARG A 440 4.40 -13.97 15.13
CA ARG A 440 3.77 -14.20 16.43
C ARG A 440 2.51 -13.35 16.60
N TRP A 441 2.52 -12.08 16.20
CA TRP A 441 1.33 -11.23 16.24
C TRP A 441 0.20 -11.80 15.36
N ARG A 442 0.53 -12.33 14.17
CA ARG A 442 -0.42 -13.04 13.29
C ARG A 442 -1.07 -14.23 13.99
N LEU A 443 -0.26 -15.12 14.60
CA LEU A 443 -0.75 -16.29 15.34
C LEU A 443 -1.63 -15.89 16.55
N LEU A 444 -1.34 -14.75 17.16
CA LEU A 444 -2.15 -14.17 18.23
C LEU A 444 -3.37 -13.38 17.71
N ARG A 445 -3.83 -13.63 16.47
CA ARG A 445 -4.98 -12.97 15.85
C ARG A 445 -4.84 -11.44 15.69
N ARG A 446 -3.62 -10.95 15.52
CA ARG A 446 -3.29 -9.56 15.21
C ARG A 446 -3.97 -8.55 16.15
N GLU A 447 -4.68 -7.57 15.60
CA GLU A 447 -5.38 -6.51 16.33
C GLU A 447 -6.50 -7.05 17.21
N ALA A 448 -7.11 -8.18 16.83
CA ALA A 448 -8.14 -8.83 17.63
C ALA A 448 -7.57 -9.44 18.94
N GLY A 449 -6.30 -9.85 18.96
CA GLY A 449 -5.64 -10.39 20.15
C GLY A 449 -4.89 -9.35 20.97
N LEU A 450 -3.82 -8.78 20.42
CA LEU A 450 -2.93 -7.84 21.13
C LEU A 450 -3.29 -6.36 20.89
N GLY A 451 -4.14 -6.08 19.91
CA GLY A 451 -4.39 -4.71 19.45
C GLY A 451 -3.37 -4.24 18.42
N TYR A 452 -3.50 -2.98 18.01
CA TYR A 452 -2.57 -2.36 17.07
C TYR A 452 -1.21 -2.06 17.73
N PRO A 453 -0.12 -2.04 16.95
CA PRO A 453 1.19 -1.62 17.44
C PRO A 453 1.20 -0.13 17.81
N LEU A 454 1.86 0.21 18.92
CA LEU A 454 1.96 1.59 19.39
C LEU A 454 3.15 2.33 18.73
N HIS A 455 4.21 1.58 18.45
CA HIS A 455 5.41 2.03 17.75
C HIS A 455 5.90 0.90 16.82
N ASP A 456 6.88 1.19 15.97
CA ASP A 456 7.50 0.19 15.11
C ASP A 456 8.37 -0.78 15.92
N THR A 457 8.68 -1.95 15.37
CA THR A 457 9.59 -2.90 16.01
C THR A 457 10.94 -2.24 16.36
N ILE A 458 11.38 -2.39 17.62
CA ILE A 458 12.65 -1.86 18.12
C ILE A 458 13.61 -3.04 18.33
N CYS A 459 14.79 -2.96 17.72
CA CYS A 459 15.85 -3.96 17.85
C CYS A 459 17.08 -3.37 18.56
N GLY A 460 18.03 -4.23 18.93
CA GLY A 460 19.23 -3.84 19.68
C GLY A 460 19.12 -4.10 21.19
N LEU A 461 18.21 -4.99 21.59
CA LEU A 461 18.08 -5.43 22.97
C LEU A 461 19.18 -6.45 23.35
N ALA A 462 19.22 -6.85 24.63
CA ALA A 462 20.15 -7.85 25.16
C ALA A 462 20.26 -9.08 24.24
N GLY A 463 21.48 -9.56 23.95
CA GLY A 463 21.68 -10.73 23.10
C GLY A 463 21.17 -10.57 21.65
N GLY A 464 21.03 -9.33 21.16
CA GLY A 464 20.59 -9.04 19.79
C GLY A 464 19.07 -9.13 19.56
N GLY A 465 18.27 -9.05 20.64
CA GLY A 465 16.83 -9.17 20.53
C GLY A 465 16.11 -7.92 20.01
N CYS A 466 14.81 -8.08 19.81
CA CYS A 466 13.88 -7.05 19.39
C CYS A 466 12.60 -7.12 20.22
N TYR A 467 11.85 -6.04 20.28
CA TYR A 467 10.51 -6.04 20.87
C TYR A 467 9.57 -5.06 20.18
N GLN A 468 8.30 -5.25 20.45
CA GLN A 468 7.27 -4.31 20.05
C GLN A 468 6.13 -4.27 21.05
N GLN A 469 5.68 -3.06 21.36
CA GLN A 469 4.51 -2.84 22.20
C GLN A 469 3.25 -2.68 21.36
N PHE A 470 2.19 -3.32 21.84
CA PHE A 470 0.83 -3.27 21.32
C PHE A 470 -0.11 -2.74 22.42
N GLU A 471 -1.33 -2.38 22.05
CA GLU A 471 -2.32 -1.82 22.98
C GLU A 471 -2.53 -2.68 24.24
N ARG A 472 -2.49 -4.01 24.12
CA ARG A 472 -2.83 -4.96 25.20
C ARG A 472 -1.68 -5.84 25.67
N GLY A 473 -0.46 -5.60 25.20
CA GLY A 473 0.70 -6.40 25.58
C GLY A 473 1.93 -6.05 24.77
N SER A 474 3.01 -6.81 24.93
CA SER A 474 4.24 -6.65 24.14
C SER A 474 4.70 -8.00 23.65
N ILE A 475 5.39 -8.04 22.51
CA ILE A 475 6.08 -9.24 22.02
C ILE A 475 7.58 -8.96 22.05
N TYR A 476 8.34 -9.87 22.66
CA TYR A 476 9.80 -9.83 22.70
C TYR A 476 10.36 -11.04 21.96
N TRP A 477 11.42 -10.81 21.20
CA TRP A 477 12.12 -11.82 20.43
C TRP A 477 13.62 -11.76 20.71
N SER A 478 14.25 -12.93 20.75
CA SER A 478 15.71 -13.06 20.67
C SER A 478 16.06 -14.27 19.80
N PRO A 479 17.28 -14.34 19.24
CA PRO A 479 17.74 -15.52 18.51
C PRO A 479 17.65 -16.82 19.33
N ALA A 480 17.81 -16.74 20.66
CA ALA A 480 17.80 -17.89 21.54
C ALA A 480 16.40 -18.38 21.93
N THR A 481 15.42 -17.47 22.00
CA THR A 481 14.09 -17.78 22.57
C THR A 481 12.96 -17.75 21.54
N GLY A 482 13.14 -17.06 20.41
CA GLY A 482 12.04 -16.71 19.51
C GLY A 482 11.11 -15.66 20.10
N ALA A 483 10.03 -15.34 19.37
CA ALA A 483 9.11 -14.24 19.69
C ALA A 483 8.00 -14.68 20.64
N HIS A 484 7.89 -14.11 21.83
CA HIS A 484 6.83 -14.46 22.80
C HIS A 484 6.15 -13.23 23.40
N PRO A 485 4.83 -13.32 23.68
CA PRO A 485 4.09 -12.23 24.25
C PRO A 485 4.24 -12.16 25.78
N VAL A 486 4.16 -10.95 26.34
CA VAL A 486 4.11 -10.67 27.79
C VAL A 486 2.97 -9.68 28.05
N TYR A 487 2.13 -9.94 29.07
CA TYR A 487 0.90 -9.17 29.32
C TYR A 487 0.80 -8.65 30.76
N GLY A 488 -0.08 -7.66 30.95
CA GLY A 488 -0.63 -7.29 32.25
C GLY A 488 0.37 -7.20 33.41
N GLY A 489 -0.01 -7.78 34.55
CA GLY A 489 0.78 -7.75 35.79
C GLY A 489 2.12 -8.49 35.69
N ILE A 490 2.20 -9.56 34.89
CA ILE A 490 3.45 -10.30 34.66
C ILE A 490 4.45 -9.41 33.92
N ARG A 491 4.02 -8.73 32.85
CA ARG A 491 4.86 -7.77 32.12
C ARG A 491 5.35 -6.65 33.04
N THR A 492 4.47 -6.09 33.87
CA THR A 492 4.83 -5.03 34.82
C THR A 492 5.90 -5.50 35.81
N ALA A 493 5.74 -6.68 36.41
CA ALA A 493 6.73 -7.25 37.32
C ALA A 493 8.05 -7.58 36.61
N TRP A 494 8.00 -8.13 35.40
CA TRP A 494 9.19 -8.41 34.61
C TRP A 494 9.98 -7.14 34.25
N GLN A 495 9.28 -6.07 33.84
CA GLN A 495 9.89 -4.78 33.56
C GLN A 495 10.52 -4.16 34.81
N ALA A 496 9.85 -4.24 35.97
CA ALA A 496 10.42 -3.80 37.25
C ALA A 496 11.66 -4.61 37.65
N ALA A 497 11.75 -5.88 37.24
CA ALA A 497 12.90 -6.76 37.44
C ALA A 497 14.04 -6.58 36.41
N GLY A 498 13.98 -5.54 35.57
CA GLY A 498 15.00 -5.23 34.56
C GLY A 498 14.76 -5.85 33.18
N ALA A 499 13.58 -6.43 32.95
CA ALA A 499 13.18 -7.04 31.67
C ALA A 499 14.26 -8.00 31.11
N GLU A 500 14.56 -7.90 29.81
CA GLU A 500 15.52 -8.75 29.13
C GLU A 500 16.98 -8.55 29.56
N TRP A 501 17.29 -7.41 30.18
CA TRP A 501 18.60 -7.13 30.79
C TRP A 501 18.69 -7.65 32.22
N GLY A 502 17.55 -7.94 32.83
CA GLY A 502 17.46 -8.49 34.18
C GLY A 502 17.79 -9.97 34.24
N ALA A 503 17.90 -10.48 35.46
CA ALA A 503 18.28 -11.88 35.68
C ALA A 503 17.23 -12.91 35.21
N LEU A 504 16.04 -12.48 34.81
CA LEU A 504 15.06 -13.34 34.15
C LEU A 504 15.35 -13.53 32.66
N GLY A 505 15.93 -12.52 32.00
CA GLY A 505 16.13 -12.53 30.54
C GLY A 505 14.81 -12.60 29.77
N TYR A 506 14.84 -13.21 28.59
CA TYR A 506 13.70 -13.25 27.65
C TYR A 506 12.63 -14.28 28.05
N PRO A 507 11.36 -14.03 27.68
CA PRO A 507 10.29 -15.02 27.81
C PRO A 507 10.54 -16.25 26.94
N LEU A 508 10.20 -17.44 27.45
CA LEU A 508 10.33 -18.72 26.74
C LEU A 508 9.02 -19.22 26.10
N GLY A 509 7.91 -18.55 26.40
CA GLY A 509 6.55 -18.94 26.02
C GLY A 509 5.54 -17.85 26.34
N GLY A 510 4.28 -18.06 25.98
CA GLY A 510 3.17 -17.25 26.50
C GLY A 510 2.83 -17.59 27.95
N GLU A 511 1.95 -16.79 28.57
CA GLU A 511 1.45 -17.04 29.92
C GLU A 511 0.58 -18.32 29.97
N THR A 512 0.84 -19.18 30.95
CA THR A 512 -0.01 -20.32 31.31
C THR A 512 -1.00 -19.86 32.38
N CYS A 513 -2.23 -19.58 31.97
CA CYS A 513 -3.33 -19.15 32.84
C CYS A 513 -4.30 -20.29 33.17
N GLY A 514 -5.19 -20.05 34.14
CA GLY A 514 -6.13 -21.06 34.65
C GLY A 514 -5.57 -21.87 35.81
N LEU A 515 -4.53 -21.36 36.47
CA LEU A 515 -3.98 -21.92 37.69
C LEU A 515 -4.94 -21.66 38.87
N PRO A 516 -4.79 -22.36 40.02
CA PRO A 516 -5.66 -22.20 41.19
C PRO A 516 -5.88 -20.73 41.57
N SER A 517 -7.07 -20.36 42.01
CA SER A 517 -7.42 -18.96 42.33
C SER A 517 -7.26 -17.99 41.14
N GLY A 518 -7.39 -18.48 39.90
CA GLY A 518 -7.36 -17.68 38.68
C GLY A 518 -5.98 -17.15 38.32
N GLY A 519 -4.91 -17.79 38.79
CA GLY A 519 -3.55 -17.32 38.51
C GLY A 519 -3.03 -17.65 37.12
N CYS A 520 -1.91 -17.01 36.81
CA CYS A 520 -1.15 -17.18 35.59
C CYS A 520 0.33 -17.28 35.93
N ARG A 521 1.09 -17.96 35.08
CA ARG A 521 2.55 -18.09 35.22
C ARG A 521 3.23 -17.96 33.87
N GLN A 522 4.40 -17.36 33.84
CA GLN A 522 5.23 -17.29 32.63
C GLN A 522 6.68 -17.67 32.91
N GLU A 523 7.24 -18.43 31.97
CA GLU A 523 8.65 -18.85 31.99
C GLU A 523 9.54 -17.85 31.26
N PHE A 524 10.70 -17.61 31.85
CA PHE A 524 11.77 -16.81 31.29
C PHE A 524 13.08 -17.59 31.36
N SER A 525 14.07 -17.22 30.54
CA SER A 525 15.35 -17.95 30.46
C SER A 525 16.04 -18.17 31.81
N GLY A 526 15.93 -17.22 32.74
CA GLY A 526 16.57 -17.26 34.05
C GLY A 526 15.62 -17.48 35.23
N GLY A 527 14.33 -17.75 34.99
CA GLY A 527 13.36 -17.90 36.06
C GLY A 527 11.91 -17.90 35.60
N THR A 528 11.03 -17.49 36.49
CA THR A 528 9.58 -17.56 36.28
C THR A 528 8.93 -16.39 36.99
N ILE A 529 7.82 -15.89 36.47
CA ILE A 529 6.91 -15.02 37.22
C ILE A 529 5.60 -15.76 37.44
N SER A 530 5.16 -15.81 38.68
CA SER A 530 3.83 -16.31 39.07
C SER A 530 2.96 -15.14 39.48
N TRP A 531 1.73 -15.10 38.97
CA TRP A 531 0.77 -14.04 39.20
C TRP A 531 -0.58 -14.57 39.72
N THR A 532 -1.16 -13.89 40.70
CA THR A 532 -2.53 -14.12 41.19
C THR A 532 -3.14 -12.84 41.74
N GLY A 533 -4.38 -12.52 41.33
CA GLY A 533 -5.08 -11.31 41.74
C GLY A 533 -4.35 -10.04 41.29
N SER A 534 -3.60 -9.40 42.18
CA SER A 534 -2.72 -8.26 41.85
C SER A 534 -1.24 -8.54 42.13
N ARG A 535 -0.91 -9.73 42.64
CA ARG A 535 0.44 -10.12 43.06
C ARG A 535 1.16 -10.80 41.90
N ALA A 536 2.27 -10.23 41.43
CA ALA A 536 3.21 -10.90 40.53
C ALA A 536 4.60 -10.90 41.17
N PHE A 537 5.21 -12.08 41.29
CA PHE A 537 6.53 -12.20 41.91
C PHE A 537 7.47 -13.08 41.09
N VAL A 538 8.74 -12.69 41.12
CA VAL A 538 9.85 -13.33 40.43
C VAL A 538 10.37 -14.51 41.24
N LEU A 539 10.55 -15.65 40.58
CA LEU A 539 11.16 -16.87 41.13
C LEU A 539 12.37 -17.26 40.31
N ARG A 540 13.54 -17.44 40.96
CA ARG A 540 14.80 -17.79 40.28
C ARG A 540 15.55 -18.91 41.00
N GLY A 541 16.41 -19.59 40.23
CA GLY A 541 17.40 -20.54 40.74
C GLY A 541 16.81 -21.68 41.59
N PRO A 542 17.59 -22.22 42.54
CA PRO A 542 17.21 -23.38 43.35
C PRO A 542 15.93 -23.20 44.17
N VAL A 543 15.60 -21.96 44.55
CA VAL A 543 14.35 -21.63 45.26
C VAL A 543 13.13 -21.91 44.38
N ARG A 544 13.17 -21.45 43.12
CA ARG A 544 12.14 -21.76 42.11
C ARG A 544 12.02 -23.25 41.87
N ASP A 545 13.15 -23.94 41.74
CA ASP A 545 13.18 -25.36 41.39
C ASP A 545 12.59 -26.21 42.51
N ARG A 546 12.89 -25.86 43.77
CA ARG A 546 12.26 -26.50 44.95
C ARG A 546 10.75 -26.28 44.98
N TRP A 547 10.29 -25.04 44.76
CA TRP A 547 8.86 -24.73 44.73
C TRP A 547 8.12 -25.49 43.61
N ARG A 548 8.72 -25.62 42.42
CA ARG A 548 8.17 -26.46 41.33
C ARG A 548 8.06 -27.93 41.72
N ALA A 549 9.12 -28.49 42.30
CA ALA A 549 9.16 -29.88 42.74
C ALA A 549 8.07 -30.20 43.79
N LEU A 550 7.59 -29.18 44.50
CA LEU A 550 6.53 -29.28 45.52
C LEU A 550 5.12 -29.00 44.99
N GLY A 551 4.93 -28.92 43.67
CA GLY A 551 3.63 -28.72 43.03
C GLY A 551 3.27 -27.27 42.72
N ALA A 552 4.23 -26.34 42.87
CA ALA A 552 4.07 -24.92 42.55
C ALA A 552 2.85 -24.28 43.25
N GLU A 553 2.03 -23.49 42.54
CA GLU A 553 0.87 -22.78 43.10
C GLU A 553 -0.20 -23.72 43.65
N GLY A 554 -0.34 -24.92 43.09
CA GLY A 554 -1.27 -25.95 43.60
C GLY A 554 -0.68 -26.81 44.71
N GLY A 555 0.59 -26.57 45.05
CA GLY A 555 1.39 -27.39 45.94
C GLY A 555 1.41 -26.89 47.39
N LEU A 556 2.34 -27.47 48.16
CA LEU A 556 2.47 -27.27 49.60
C LEU A 556 2.62 -25.80 50.02
N LEU A 557 3.30 -25.00 49.18
CA LEU A 557 3.67 -23.62 49.48
C LEU A 557 2.67 -22.59 48.93
N GLY A 558 1.87 -22.96 47.92
CA GLY A 558 0.98 -22.02 47.24
C GLY A 558 1.72 -20.93 46.46
N TYR A 559 1.10 -19.75 46.37
CA TYR A 559 1.64 -18.62 45.63
C TYR A 559 2.79 -17.91 46.39
N PRO A 560 3.75 -17.32 45.67
CA PRO A 560 4.76 -16.45 46.26
C PRO A 560 4.15 -15.15 46.80
N THR A 561 4.78 -14.59 47.83
CA THR A 561 4.42 -13.29 48.43
C THR A 561 5.53 -12.25 48.35
N THR A 562 6.73 -12.67 47.92
CA THR A 562 7.90 -11.80 47.66
C THR A 562 8.61 -12.30 46.41
N ASP A 563 9.45 -11.47 45.80
CA ASP A 563 10.45 -11.95 44.83
C ASP A 563 11.50 -12.83 45.53
N THR A 564 12.21 -13.68 44.76
CA THR A 564 13.44 -14.33 45.24
C THR A 564 14.49 -13.27 45.54
N ARG A 565 14.95 -13.22 46.78
CA ARG A 565 16.02 -12.33 47.25
C ARG A 565 17.27 -13.13 47.56
N CYS A 566 18.40 -12.70 47.03
CA CYS A 566 19.71 -13.29 47.24
C CYS A 566 20.67 -12.27 47.85
N GLY A 567 21.81 -12.73 48.36
CA GLY A 567 22.76 -11.91 49.12
C GLY A 567 22.53 -12.00 50.63
N LEU A 568 21.93 -13.10 51.08
CA LEU A 568 21.91 -13.46 52.50
C LEU A 568 23.29 -13.97 52.96
N ALA A 569 23.40 -14.34 54.25
CA ALA A 569 24.58 -15.02 54.80
C ALA A 569 25.04 -16.17 53.90
N ASP A 570 26.36 -16.38 53.80
CA ASP A 570 26.97 -17.44 52.98
C ASP A 570 26.50 -17.44 51.50
N GLY A 571 26.10 -16.28 50.97
CA GLY A 571 25.61 -16.14 49.60
C GLY A 571 24.21 -16.70 49.37
N GLY A 572 23.44 -16.93 50.44
CA GLY A 572 22.14 -17.57 50.34
C GLY A 572 21.04 -16.75 49.66
N CYS A 573 19.96 -17.44 49.34
CA CYS A 573 18.74 -16.88 48.76
C CYS A 573 17.51 -17.34 49.55
N TYR A 574 16.44 -16.54 49.50
CA TYR A 574 15.16 -16.93 50.06
C TYR A 574 13.98 -16.40 49.25
N GLN A 575 12.82 -17.01 49.51
CA GLN A 575 11.53 -16.50 49.07
C GLN A 575 10.42 -16.92 50.03
N VAL A 576 9.42 -16.05 50.18
CA VAL A 576 8.24 -16.31 51.00
C VAL A 576 7.04 -16.63 50.10
N PHE A 577 6.21 -17.55 50.58
CA PHE A 577 5.02 -18.07 49.95
C PHE A 577 3.87 -18.06 50.96
N ASP A 578 2.63 -18.21 50.47
CA ASP A 578 1.44 -18.25 51.33
C ASP A 578 1.56 -19.35 52.42
N GLY A 579 2.14 -20.51 52.07
CA GLY A 579 2.29 -21.68 52.96
C GLY A 579 3.63 -21.82 53.69
N GLY A 580 4.58 -20.88 53.54
CA GLY A 580 5.90 -20.99 54.17
C GLY A 580 6.99 -20.19 53.45
N SER A 581 8.25 -20.60 53.62
CA SER A 581 9.38 -19.98 52.92
C SER A 581 10.40 -21.02 52.50
N VAL A 582 11.10 -20.76 51.41
CA VAL A 582 12.23 -21.56 50.96
C VAL A 582 13.51 -20.76 51.17
N TYR A 583 14.51 -21.37 51.80
CA TYR A 583 15.86 -20.82 51.96
C TYR A 583 16.86 -21.75 51.29
N TRP A 584 17.84 -21.17 50.62
CA TRP A 584 18.88 -21.90 49.91
C TRP A 584 20.26 -21.34 50.22
N THR A 585 21.23 -22.24 50.38
CA THR A 585 22.68 -21.98 50.23
C THR A 585 23.29 -23.13 49.44
N GLU A 586 24.50 -22.94 48.90
CA GLU A 586 25.24 -24.00 48.25
C GLU A 586 25.46 -25.21 49.17
N ARG A 587 25.66 -24.97 50.47
CA ARG A 587 25.92 -26.02 51.46
C ARG A 587 24.67 -26.80 51.87
N THR A 588 23.52 -26.13 51.99
CA THR A 588 22.30 -26.75 52.55
C THR A 588 21.29 -27.19 51.50
N GLY A 589 21.44 -26.74 50.25
CA GLY A 589 20.37 -26.85 49.27
C GLY A 589 19.13 -26.03 49.66
N ALA A 590 18.06 -26.19 48.89
CA ALA A 590 16.83 -25.40 49.04
C ALA A 590 15.86 -26.12 49.97
N GLN A 591 15.67 -25.57 51.17
CA GLN A 591 14.88 -26.18 52.23
C GLN A 591 13.63 -25.36 52.53
N VAL A 592 12.51 -26.05 52.77
CA VAL A 592 11.26 -25.44 53.19
C VAL A 592 11.24 -25.24 54.70
N VAL A 593 10.87 -24.05 55.17
CA VAL A 593 10.60 -23.78 56.59
C VAL A 593 9.19 -23.22 56.69
N ARG A 594 8.33 -23.80 57.53
CA ARG A 594 6.89 -23.46 57.63
C ARG A 594 6.37 -23.44 59.07
N GLY A 595 5.15 -22.93 59.23
CA GLY A 595 4.36 -23.02 60.47
C GLY A 595 5.05 -22.52 61.75
N GLY A 596 4.80 -23.24 62.85
CA GLY A 596 5.36 -22.94 64.17
C GLY A 596 6.89 -22.98 64.19
N ILE A 597 7.50 -23.95 63.50
CA ILE A 597 8.96 -24.08 63.38
C ILE A 597 9.58 -22.82 62.74
N ARG A 598 9.01 -22.34 61.63
CA ARG A 598 9.45 -21.09 61.01
C ARG A 598 9.35 -19.91 61.98
N THR A 599 8.26 -19.84 62.73
CA THR A 599 8.04 -18.77 63.72
C THR A 599 9.10 -18.77 64.81
N ALA A 600 9.44 -19.95 65.35
CA ALA A 600 10.52 -20.08 66.33
C ALA A 600 11.89 -19.75 65.72
N TRP A 601 12.19 -20.24 64.51
CA TRP A 601 13.46 -19.94 63.83
C TRP A 601 13.64 -18.45 63.54
N VAL A 602 12.59 -17.78 63.05
CA VAL A 602 12.53 -16.31 62.89
C VAL A 602 12.90 -15.61 64.21
N ALA A 603 12.33 -16.04 65.34
CA ALA A 603 12.61 -15.44 66.65
C ALA A 603 14.05 -15.64 67.13
N THR A 604 14.80 -16.59 66.56
CA THR A 604 16.23 -16.78 66.85
C THR A 604 17.17 -15.95 65.97
N GLY A 605 16.63 -15.16 65.03
CA GLY A 605 17.42 -14.32 64.12
C GLY A 605 17.62 -14.90 62.71
N TRP A 606 16.74 -15.80 62.26
CA TRP A 606 16.81 -16.41 60.92
C TRP A 606 18.18 -17.06 60.62
N GLU A 607 18.69 -16.90 59.40
CA GLU A 607 19.97 -17.46 58.95
C GLU A 607 21.20 -16.87 59.65
N TRP A 608 21.10 -15.64 60.15
CA TRP A 608 22.13 -15.00 60.97
C TRP A 608 22.06 -15.43 62.44
N GLY A 609 20.92 -15.98 62.83
CA GLY A 609 20.59 -16.41 64.18
C GLY A 609 21.34 -17.64 64.64
N THR A 610 21.19 -17.98 65.92
CA THR A 610 21.95 -19.07 66.59
C THR A 610 21.79 -20.43 65.92
N LEU A 611 20.70 -20.67 65.19
CA LEU A 611 20.43 -21.90 64.44
C LEU A 611 21.12 -21.96 63.07
N GLY A 612 21.26 -20.83 62.38
CA GLY A 612 21.71 -20.78 60.98
C GLY A 612 20.65 -21.27 59.99
N TYR A 613 21.06 -21.67 58.79
CA TYR A 613 20.17 -22.19 57.74
C TYR A 613 19.52 -23.54 58.11
N PRO A 614 18.33 -23.85 57.59
CA PRO A 614 17.79 -25.21 57.61
C PRO A 614 18.67 -26.17 56.80
N THR A 615 18.80 -27.43 57.24
CA THR A 615 19.61 -28.47 56.59
C THR A 615 18.81 -29.66 56.06
N GLY A 616 17.52 -29.73 56.39
CA GLY A 616 16.63 -30.78 55.91
C GLY A 616 15.16 -30.39 56.02
N GLU A 617 14.31 -31.25 55.49
CA GLU A 617 12.85 -31.09 55.56
C GLU A 617 12.31 -31.30 56.97
N GLU A 618 11.10 -30.80 57.21
CA GLU A 618 10.38 -31.04 58.47
C GLU A 618 10.05 -32.54 58.59
N ALA A 619 10.58 -33.18 59.64
CA ALA A 619 10.31 -34.57 59.98
C ALA A 619 9.05 -34.64 60.85
N TYR A 620 8.04 -35.37 60.40
CA TYR A 620 6.77 -35.57 61.10
C TYR A 620 6.72 -36.94 61.80
N GLY A 621 5.78 -37.11 62.72
CA GLY A 621 5.53 -38.40 63.39
C GLY A 621 6.36 -38.63 64.65
N LEU A 622 6.90 -37.56 65.24
CA LEU A 622 7.53 -37.65 66.56
C LEU A 622 6.48 -37.96 67.64
N PRO A 623 6.88 -38.53 68.80
CA PRO A 623 5.98 -38.87 69.89
C PRO A 623 5.02 -37.72 70.25
N GLY A 624 3.75 -38.04 70.52
CA GLY A 624 2.74 -37.02 70.82
C GLY A 624 2.33 -36.14 69.62
N GLY A 625 2.59 -36.59 68.39
CA GLY A 625 2.18 -35.90 67.17
C GLY A 625 3.05 -34.69 66.81
N GLY A 626 4.31 -34.66 67.27
CA GLY A 626 5.22 -33.56 67.00
C GLY A 626 5.98 -33.70 65.69
N SER A 627 6.75 -32.64 65.40
CA SER A 627 7.65 -32.54 64.25
C SER A 627 8.97 -31.91 64.66
N SER A 628 10.01 -32.08 63.83
CA SER A 628 11.28 -31.39 64.00
C SER A 628 11.86 -30.94 62.68
N GLN A 629 12.75 -29.96 62.75
CA GLN A 629 13.56 -29.57 61.60
C GLN A 629 14.98 -29.26 62.04
N SER A 630 15.93 -29.81 61.28
CA SER A 630 17.36 -29.60 61.51
C SER A 630 17.84 -28.31 60.86
N PHE A 631 18.73 -27.63 61.58
CA PHE A 631 19.46 -26.44 61.18
C PHE A 631 20.95 -26.68 61.37
N VAL A 632 21.78 -25.83 60.78
CA VAL A 632 23.25 -25.95 60.79
C VAL A 632 23.81 -26.10 62.20
N ARG A 633 23.23 -25.40 63.18
CA ARG A 633 23.73 -25.32 64.56
C ARG A 633 22.72 -25.76 65.61
N GLY A 634 21.64 -26.44 65.21
CA GLY A 634 20.60 -26.87 66.13
C GLY A 634 19.44 -27.59 65.47
N THR A 635 18.44 -27.91 66.26
CA THR A 635 17.16 -28.44 65.77
C THR A 635 16.03 -27.63 66.40
N VAL A 636 14.92 -27.46 65.69
CA VAL A 636 13.70 -26.92 66.28
C VAL A 636 12.69 -28.05 66.34
N LEU A 637 12.12 -28.29 67.52
CA LEU A 637 11.06 -29.27 67.71
C LEU A 637 9.74 -28.55 67.93
N TRP A 638 8.67 -29.07 67.35
CA TRP A 638 7.30 -28.63 67.59
C TRP A 638 6.47 -29.78 68.15
N SER A 639 5.64 -29.50 69.15
CA SER A 639 4.55 -30.38 69.57
C SER A 639 3.32 -29.58 69.98
N PRO A 640 2.12 -30.19 69.98
CA PRO A 640 0.91 -29.53 70.47
C PRO A 640 1.04 -29.01 71.91
N ALA A 641 1.85 -29.68 72.75
CA ALA A 641 2.01 -29.35 74.16
C ALA A 641 3.01 -28.22 74.42
N THR A 642 4.02 -28.03 73.56
CA THR A 642 5.18 -27.14 73.85
C THR A 642 5.33 -25.99 72.85
N GLY A 643 4.60 -26.03 71.73
CA GLY A 643 4.89 -25.16 70.60
C GLY A 643 6.24 -25.50 69.97
N ALA A 644 6.78 -24.58 69.17
CA ALA A 644 8.09 -24.77 68.52
C ALA A 644 9.21 -24.19 69.40
N GLN A 645 10.20 -25.01 69.74
CA GLN A 645 11.31 -24.62 70.62
C GLN A 645 12.66 -25.10 70.05
N PRO A 646 13.70 -24.25 70.06
CA PRO A 646 15.02 -24.60 69.55
C PRO A 646 15.87 -25.34 70.59
N VAL A 647 16.65 -26.31 70.14
CA VAL A 647 17.73 -26.93 70.92
C VAL A 647 19.03 -26.76 70.14
N THR A 648 19.95 -25.99 70.69
CA THR A 648 21.27 -25.70 70.10
C THR A 648 22.38 -26.29 70.96
N ALA A 649 23.61 -26.30 70.44
CA ALA A 649 24.78 -26.51 71.28
C ALA A 649 24.78 -25.50 72.47
N PRO A 650 25.22 -25.92 73.66
CA PRO A 650 25.79 -27.24 73.99
C PRO A 650 24.73 -28.31 74.36
N PHE A 651 23.45 -27.95 74.47
CA PHE A 651 22.40 -28.90 74.94
C PHE A 651 22.02 -29.95 73.91
N LEU A 652 22.20 -29.67 72.62
CA LEU A 652 21.82 -30.59 71.56
C LEU A 652 22.48 -31.96 71.71
N GLU A 653 23.79 -32.01 71.93
CA GLU A 653 24.54 -33.27 72.06
C GLU A 653 24.07 -34.08 73.26
N ALA A 654 23.93 -33.44 74.43
CA ALA A 654 23.46 -34.09 75.65
C ALA A 654 22.02 -34.59 75.51
N TRP A 655 21.12 -33.80 74.92
CA TRP A 655 19.74 -34.18 74.69
C TRP A 655 19.61 -35.33 73.68
N THR A 656 20.37 -35.30 72.59
CA THR A 656 20.41 -36.40 71.61
C THR A 656 21.00 -37.68 72.22
N ALA A 657 22.09 -37.58 73.00
CA ALA A 657 22.68 -38.72 73.70
C ALA A 657 21.72 -39.36 74.72
N ALA A 658 20.83 -38.56 75.33
CA ALA A 658 19.77 -39.04 76.20
C ALA A 658 18.58 -39.69 75.45
N GLY A 659 18.63 -39.87 74.12
CA GLY A 659 17.54 -40.44 73.33
C GLY A 659 16.54 -39.40 72.78
N GLY A 660 16.85 -38.12 72.91
CA GLY A 660 16.08 -37.02 72.36
C GLY A 660 14.63 -37.00 72.85
N VAL A 661 13.69 -36.81 71.92
CA VAL A 661 12.25 -36.73 72.21
C VAL A 661 11.67 -38.03 72.79
N SER A 662 12.28 -39.17 72.47
CA SER A 662 11.88 -40.50 72.99
C SER A 662 12.59 -40.85 74.31
N GLY A 663 13.55 -40.04 74.72
CA GLY A 663 14.31 -40.18 75.96
C GLY A 663 13.60 -39.57 77.17
N PRO A 664 14.22 -39.65 78.37
CA PRO A 664 13.65 -39.13 79.61
C PRO A 664 13.45 -37.60 79.60
N LEU A 665 14.17 -36.85 78.76
CA LEU A 665 14.02 -35.39 78.69
C LEU A 665 12.76 -34.95 77.91
N GLY A 666 12.39 -35.67 76.84
CA GLY A 666 11.25 -35.32 75.99
C GLY A 666 11.45 -34.01 75.19
N TYR A 667 10.35 -33.29 74.92
CA TYR A 667 10.40 -32.03 74.18
C TYR A 667 10.97 -30.87 75.04
N PRO A 668 11.71 -29.93 74.44
CA PRO A 668 12.04 -28.65 75.07
C PRO A 668 10.79 -27.83 75.40
N LEU A 669 10.79 -27.14 76.55
CA LEU A 669 9.71 -26.25 76.99
C LEU A 669 9.96 -24.78 76.64
N GLU A 670 11.23 -24.41 76.45
CA GLU A 670 11.67 -23.03 76.19
C GLU A 670 13.02 -23.03 75.46
N PRO A 671 13.41 -21.92 74.82
CA PRO A 671 14.77 -21.74 74.31
C PRO A 671 15.79 -21.71 75.46
N ALA A 672 17.04 -22.07 75.17
CA ALA A 672 18.12 -21.91 76.12
C ALA A 672 18.25 -20.44 76.56
N ARG A 673 18.37 -20.22 77.88
CA ARG A 673 18.54 -18.90 78.46
C ARG A 673 19.86 -18.78 79.21
N THR A 674 20.39 -17.56 79.26
CA THR A 674 21.57 -17.26 80.07
C THR A 674 21.21 -17.32 81.55
N VAL A 675 22.06 -17.98 82.33
CA VAL A 675 22.01 -18.01 83.80
C VAL A 675 23.39 -17.66 84.34
N GLU A 676 23.49 -17.38 85.65
CA GLU A 676 24.78 -17.12 86.28
C GLU A 676 25.74 -18.31 86.06
N GLY A 677 26.93 -18.02 85.53
CA GLY A 677 27.95 -19.03 85.22
C GLY A 677 27.69 -19.91 83.99
N GLY A 678 26.59 -19.72 83.23
CA GLY A 678 26.18 -20.75 82.28
C GLY A 678 25.01 -20.46 81.34
N LEU A 679 24.49 -21.54 80.76
CA LEU A 679 23.20 -21.59 80.07
C LEU A 679 22.30 -22.60 80.77
N ARG A 680 20.98 -22.45 80.62
CA ARG A 680 20.00 -23.43 81.10
C ARG A 680 18.88 -23.61 80.09
N GLN A 681 18.42 -24.85 79.91
CA GLN A 681 17.25 -25.16 79.11
C GLN A 681 16.36 -26.19 79.80
N ARG A 682 15.05 -25.91 79.83
CA ARG A 682 14.03 -26.80 80.40
C ARG A 682 13.41 -27.69 79.33
N PHE A 683 13.18 -28.93 79.70
CA PHE A 683 12.53 -29.98 78.93
C PHE A 683 11.38 -30.57 79.74
N GLN A 684 10.49 -31.33 79.10
CA GLN A 684 9.33 -31.94 79.77
C GLN A 684 9.71 -32.80 80.98
N GLY A 685 10.78 -33.59 80.87
CA GLY A 685 11.24 -34.50 81.91
C GLY A 685 12.49 -34.05 82.66
N GLY A 686 12.94 -32.79 82.50
CA GLY A 686 14.20 -32.37 83.13
C GLY A 686 14.71 -30.99 82.76
N THR A 687 15.84 -30.60 83.36
CA THR A 687 16.56 -29.36 83.01
C THR A 687 18.01 -29.69 82.74
N LEU A 688 18.53 -29.21 81.60
CA LEU A 688 19.96 -29.25 81.32
C LEU A 688 20.59 -27.89 81.67
N THR A 689 21.76 -27.92 82.31
CA THR A 689 22.54 -26.72 82.67
C THR A 689 23.95 -26.86 82.14
N TYR A 690 24.45 -25.84 81.46
CA TYR A 690 25.81 -25.77 80.95
C TYR A 690 26.64 -24.82 81.80
N SER A 691 27.78 -25.27 82.32
CA SER A 691 28.74 -24.43 83.04
C SER A 691 29.83 -23.93 82.10
N ARG A 692 30.00 -22.60 82.03
CA ARG A 692 31.13 -22.00 81.29
C ARG A 692 32.48 -22.31 81.94
N ALA A 693 32.50 -22.57 83.25
CA ALA A 693 33.74 -22.84 83.98
C ALA A 693 34.29 -24.25 83.71
N SER A 694 33.42 -25.26 83.63
CA SER A 694 33.84 -26.64 83.36
C SER A 694 33.69 -27.06 81.90
N GLY A 695 32.93 -26.31 81.10
CA GLY A 695 32.58 -26.69 79.73
C GLY A 695 31.62 -27.89 79.66
N GLN A 696 31.02 -28.30 80.78
CA GLN A 696 30.16 -29.49 80.84
C GLN A 696 28.67 -29.14 80.91
N VAL A 697 27.86 -29.99 80.29
CA VAL A 697 26.40 -30.01 80.43
C VAL A 697 26.03 -31.05 81.50
N THR A 698 25.29 -30.64 82.51
CA THR A 698 24.72 -31.51 83.54
C THR A 698 23.20 -31.59 83.42
N GLY A 699 22.65 -32.76 83.73
CA GLY A 699 21.23 -33.08 83.59
C GLY A 699 20.81 -34.21 84.53
N PRO A 700 19.50 -34.44 84.66
CA PRO A 700 18.93 -35.50 85.50
C PRO A 700 19.25 -36.92 85.00
#